data_AF-A0A9E3E016-F1
#
_entry.id   AF-A0A9E3E016-F1
#
_cell.length_a   1.000
_cell.length_b   1.000
_cell.length_c   1.000
_cell.angle_alpha   90.00
_cell.angle_beta   90.00
_cell.angle_gamma   90.00
#
_symmetry.space_group_name_H-M   'P 1'
#
loop_
_entity.id
_entity.type
_entity.pdbx_description
1 polymer ?
#
loop_
_entity_poly.entity_id
_entity_poly.type
_entity_poly.pdbx_seq_one_letter_code
_entity_poly.pdbx_strand_id
1 'polypeptide(L)'
;MTGTAIGDDLLEWPPDLLALTEVILQRSEAYRFALSPPAGAHWPPASLPEWPDAVTDAARQWSARAENADVAIPGLLAQEWKALRARVGAPLSELTESRDWRLCQALLTLHAIADEACAGLGVAVCAAGADGVRYRARARELLARTGSLGRIPACLIRVLPKAGTPASGSSARVLSRHAAVQVPGVEARWHKAPARGLTTRPSVTKLNYLLLPWPLRIRESDFRPVAGPLQWLANDPFGFFEFTPCEPLDLDLADRTLAAARDQGGTVDVVILPESAVDHGEIDGLEAVLARHQVTALITGVREHPAQPGRFPRNWVHIGVSVDGRWTHIRQDKHHRWSLDDAQIRQYHLAGALHPHIRWWEAMEVPRRSVQFVELGGGVTLTSLVCEDLAQTDEVAGVIRAVGPTIVVAPLLDGPQLSSRWGARYAGVLADDPGSAVLTLTSFGMAQRSRPPGHHPSPVVALWKGPGQDVREIPLDRRAHGILLSANVSPAVSRSFDGRRPGHDGSEFSGVTARQIRASTTSTQPAHAPAGPAPPPMLTADELTILTSWAEALAEALAFAPTSIEALTADAGPGARWRDELRVCEPSLPLCRAINRMVQTARTAVAARGGPPLDTALLAAENSEPGQSALDGLARAVLRSALQQRHTRQSAKSRRRRTQTGHAA
;
A
#
# COMPACT_ATOMS: atom_id res chain seq x y z
N MET A 1 2.85 -4.73 -28.08
CA MET A 1 3.63 -3.92 -27.11
C MET A 1 4.94 -4.58 -26.72
N THR A 2 5.01 -5.91 -26.67
CA THR A 2 6.24 -6.69 -26.46
C THR A 2 6.98 -7.09 -27.75
N GLY A 3 6.34 -6.92 -28.92
CA GLY A 3 6.88 -7.39 -30.20
C GLY A 3 6.73 -8.89 -30.45
N THR A 4 6.14 -9.63 -29.49
CA THR A 4 5.89 -11.06 -29.58
C THR A 4 4.48 -11.35 -30.12
N ALA A 5 4.31 -12.48 -30.81
CA ALA A 5 3.00 -12.95 -31.25
C ALA A 5 2.14 -13.38 -30.04
N ILE A 6 0.82 -13.24 -30.15
CA ILE A 6 -0.12 -13.73 -29.14
C ILE A 6 -0.15 -15.26 -29.20
N GLY A 7 0.46 -15.90 -28.20
CA GLY A 7 0.65 -17.35 -28.11
C GLY A 7 0.05 -17.98 -26.85
N ASP A 8 0.06 -19.31 -26.81
CA ASP A 8 -0.51 -20.09 -25.70
C ASP A 8 0.33 -20.00 -24.42
N ASP A 9 1.54 -19.44 -24.50
CA ASP A 9 2.39 -19.09 -23.36
C ASP A 9 1.68 -18.15 -22.37
N LEU A 10 0.73 -17.33 -22.85
CA LEU A 10 -0.10 -16.46 -22.02
C LEU A 10 -1.09 -17.24 -21.13
N LEU A 11 -1.37 -18.51 -21.44
CA LEU A 11 -2.20 -19.38 -20.59
C LEU A 11 -1.42 -20.00 -19.43
N GLU A 12 -0.10 -19.86 -19.38
CA GLU A 12 0.71 -20.39 -18.28
C GLU A 12 0.66 -19.52 -17.03
N TRP A 13 0.41 -18.21 -17.20
CA TRP A 13 0.48 -17.23 -16.11
C TRP A 13 -0.67 -16.22 -16.17
N PRO A 14 -1.66 -16.31 -15.26
CA PRO A 14 -2.86 -15.48 -15.33
C PRO A 14 -2.65 -13.96 -15.41
N PRO A 15 -1.70 -13.36 -14.66
CA PRO A 15 -1.41 -11.94 -14.77
C PRO A 15 -1.01 -11.47 -16.18
N ASP A 16 -0.40 -12.33 -17.01
CA ASP A 16 -0.01 -11.95 -18.37
C ASP A 16 -1.22 -11.86 -19.32
N LEU A 17 -2.18 -12.79 -19.19
CA LEU A 17 -3.44 -12.71 -19.93
C LEU A 17 -4.27 -11.52 -19.48
N LEU A 18 -4.26 -11.20 -18.18
CA LEU A 18 -4.89 -9.98 -17.67
C LEU A 18 -4.28 -8.75 -18.34
N ALA A 19 -2.95 -8.67 -18.41
CA ALA A 19 -2.24 -7.59 -19.10
C ALA A 19 -2.67 -7.46 -20.57
N LEU A 20 -2.74 -8.58 -21.30
CA LEU A 20 -3.18 -8.57 -22.70
C LEU A 20 -4.62 -8.08 -22.85
N THR A 21 -5.55 -8.69 -22.11
CA THR A 21 -6.98 -8.42 -22.24
C THR A 21 -7.32 -6.99 -21.84
N GLU A 22 -6.77 -6.49 -20.73
CA GLU A 22 -6.97 -5.11 -20.28
C GLU A 22 -6.46 -4.10 -21.31
N VAL A 23 -5.28 -4.32 -21.91
CA VAL A 23 -4.74 -3.43 -22.95
C VAL A 23 -5.63 -3.41 -24.20
N ILE A 24 -6.11 -4.57 -24.64
CA ILE A 24 -7.01 -4.66 -25.80
C ILE A 24 -8.32 -3.94 -25.48
N LEU A 25 -8.95 -4.27 -24.35
CA LEU A 25 -10.23 -3.69 -23.92
C LEU A 25 -10.12 -2.17 -23.75
N GLN A 26 -9.06 -1.66 -23.14
CA GLN A 26 -8.80 -0.23 -22.98
C GLN A 26 -8.62 0.46 -24.34
N ARG A 27 -7.80 -0.08 -25.23
CA ARG A 27 -7.50 0.55 -26.53
C ARG A 27 -8.66 0.49 -27.53
N SER A 28 -9.51 -0.54 -27.45
CA SER A 28 -10.69 -0.66 -28.32
C SER A 28 -11.95 -0.08 -27.69
N GLU A 29 -11.90 0.34 -26.43
CA GLU A 29 -13.04 0.77 -25.61
C GLU A 29 -14.14 -0.30 -25.44
N ALA A 30 -13.84 -1.57 -25.77
CA ALA A 30 -14.83 -2.64 -25.73
C ALA A 30 -15.26 -3.03 -24.31
N TYR A 31 -14.54 -2.56 -23.28
CA TYR A 31 -14.96 -2.70 -21.89
C TYR A 31 -16.37 -2.15 -21.64
N ARG A 32 -16.80 -1.11 -22.38
CA ARG A 32 -18.10 -0.47 -22.21
C ARG A 32 -19.28 -1.42 -22.43
N PHE A 33 -19.10 -2.47 -23.23
CA PHE A 33 -20.16 -3.43 -23.53
C PHE A 33 -20.53 -4.32 -22.34
N ALA A 34 -19.71 -4.36 -21.29
CA ALA A 34 -20.06 -5.01 -20.04
C ALA A 34 -21.27 -4.34 -19.35
N LEU A 35 -21.46 -3.03 -19.57
CA LEU A 35 -22.61 -2.28 -19.05
C LEU A 35 -23.64 -1.92 -20.13
N SER A 36 -23.21 -1.78 -21.38
CA SER A 36 -24.05 -1.37 -22.50
C SER A 36 -23.80 -2.26 -23.71
N PRO A 37 -24.30 -3.53 -23.70
CA PRO A 37 -24.11 -4.44 -24.81
C PRO A 37 -24.82 -3.94 -26.08
N PRO A 38 -24.41 -4.40 -27.27
CA PRO A 38 -25.06 -4.04 -28.54
C PRO A 38 -26.55 -4.41 -28.56
N ALA A 39 -27.34 -3.75 -29.42
CA ALA A 39 -28.77 -4.02 -29.52
C ALA A 39 -29.06 -5.51 -29.82
N GLY A 40 -29.94 -6.11 -29.02
CA GLY A 40 -30.29 -7.54 -29.12
C GLY A 40 -29.25 -8.50 -28.52
N ALA A 41 -28.08 -8.01 -28.11
CA ALA A 41 -27.09 -8.78 -27.38
C ALA A 41 -27.28 -8.68 -25.87
N HIS A 42 -26.74 -9.65 -25.14
CA HIS A 42 -26.84 -9.73 -23.68
C HIS A 42 -25.46 -9.95 -23.06
N TRP A 43 -25.21 -9.23 -21.97
CA TRP A 43 -24.05 -9.40 -21.08
C TRP A 43 -24.52 -9.49 -19.62
N PRO A 44 -24.02 -10.44 -18.80
CA PRO A 44 -23.15 -11.57 -19.16
C PRO A 44 -23.74 -12.49 -20.26
N PRO A 45 -22.94 -13.38 -20.89
CA PRO A 45 -23.41 -14.21 -21.99
C PRO A 45 -24.59 -15.11 -21.59
N ALA A 46 -25.74 -14.97 -22.27
CA ALA A 46 -26.94 -15.75 -21.99
C ALA A 46 -26.76 -17.28 -22.15
N SER A 47 -25.77 -17.70 -22.95
CA SER A 47 -25.39 -19.11 -23.10
C SER A 47 -24.75 -19.71 -21.83
N LEU A 48 -24.41 -18.88 -20.85
CA LEU A 48 -23.81 -19.26 -19.57
C LEU A 48 -24.61 -18.63 -18.41
N PRO A 49 -25.76 -19.21 -18.01
CA PRO A 49 -26.64 -18.62 -16.99
C PRO A 49 -25.96 -18.38 -15.63
N GLU A 50 -25.02 -19.23 -15.23
CA GLU A 50 -24.21 -19.10 -14.01
C GLU A 50 -22.79 -18.57 -14.33
N TRP A 51 -22.69 -17.62 -15.27
CA TRP A 51 -21.39 -17.06 -15.69
C TRP A 51 -20.49 -16.61 -14.52
N PRO A 52 -20.98 -15.93 -13.46
CA PRO A 52 -20.12 -15.54 -12.34
C PRO A 52 -19.47 -16.72 -11.61
N ASP A 53 -20.23 -17.80 -11.39
CA ASP A 53 -19.74 -18.99 -10.70
C ASP A 53 -18.81 -19.80 -11.62
N ALA A 54 -19.12 -19.88 -12.93
CA ALA A 54 -18.26 -20.49 -13.93
C ALA A 54 -16.90 -19.77 -14.08
N VAL A 55 -16.88 -18.44 -14.03
CA VAL A 55 -15.64 -17.64 -14.00
C VAL A 55 -14.82 -17.94 -12.75
N THR A 56 -15.48 -17.97 -11.59
CA THR A 56 -14.82 -18.28 -10.30
C THR A 56 -14.21 -19.68 -10.29
N ASP A 57 -14.94 -20.67 -10.80
CA ASP A 57 -14.46 -22.05 -10.91
C ASP A 57 -13.31 -22.18 -11.92
N ALA A 58 -13.42 -21.54 -13.09
CA ALA A 58 -12.37 -21.54 -14.10
C ALA A 58 -11.08 -20.92 -13.56
N ALA A 59 -11.17 -19.82 -12.82
CA ALA A 59 -10.02 -19.16 -12.23
C ALA A 59 -9.36 -19.99 -11.11
N ARG A 60 -10.15 -20.69 -10.29
CA ARG A 60 -9.64 -21.63 -9.28
C ARG A 60 -8.87 -22.78 -9.94
N GLN A 61 -9.46 -23.41 -10.95
CA GLN A 61 -8.82 -24.49 -11.71
C GLN A 61 -7.55 -24.00 -12.43
N TRP A 62 -7.58 -22.78 -12.97
CA TRP A 62 -6.41 -22.19 -13.62
C TRP A 62 -5.29 -21.89 -12.63
N SER A 63 -5.63 -21.44 -11.42
CA SER A 63 -4.65 -21.26 -10.34
C SER A 63 -3.95 -22.57 -9.99
N ALA A 64 -4.67 -23.71 -9.95
CA ALA A 64 -4.05 -25.02 -9.79
C ALA A 64 -3.15 -25.41 -10.97
N ARG A 65 -3.54 -25.06 -12.21
CA ARG A 65 -2.72 -25.26 -13.42
C ARG A 65 -1.45 -24.42 -13.44
N ALA A 66 -1.47 -23.21 -12.88
CA ALA A 66 -0.27 -22.39 -12.74
C ALA A 66 0.75 -23.00 -11.75
N GLU A 67 0.32 -23.91 -10.88
CA GLU A 67 1.20 -24.66 -9.97
C GLU A 67 1.74 -25.94 -10.58
N ASN A 68 0.88 -26.66 -11.29
CA ASN A 68 1.16 -27.95 -11.88
C ASN A 68 0.70 -27.97 -13.34
N ALA A 69 1.67 -28.10 -14.25
CA ALA A 69 1.42 -28.08 -15.67
C ALA A 69 0.63 -29.28 -16.20
N ASP A 70 0.54 -30.36 -15.42
CA ASP A 70 -0.20 -31.56 -15.80
C ASP A 70 -1.72 -31.40 -15.62
N VAL A 71 -2.16 -30.36 -14.90
CA VAL A 71 -3.59 -30.05 -14.77
C VAL A 71 -4.13 -29.60 -16.14
N ALA A 72 -5.38 -29.97 -16.45
CA ALA A 72 -5.99 -29.54 -17.70
C ALA A 72 -6.29 -28.02 -17.66
N ILE A 73 -6.19 -27.36 -18.81
CA ILE A 73 -6.67 -25.98 -18.95
C ILE A 73 -8.21 -25.99 -18.76
N PRO A 74 -8.77 -25.09 -17.94
CA PRO A 74 -10.22 -25.04 -17.72
C PRO A 74 -10.98 -24.89 -19.04
N GLY A 75 -12.06 -25.65 -19.22
CA GLY A 75 -12.80 -25.70 -20.49
C GLY A 75 -13.28 -24.33 -20.97
N LEU A 76 -13.81 -23.51 -20.05
CA LEU A 76 -14.24 -22.14 -20.35
C LEU A 76 -13.06 -21.27 -20.83
N LEU A 77 -11.92 -21.33 -20.12
CA LEU A 77 -10.71 -20.60 -20.51
C LEU A 77 -10.24 -21.01 -21.92
N ALA A 78 -10.18 -22.32 -22.20
CA ALA A 78 -9.77 -22.84 -23.50
C ALA A 78 -10.72 -22.43 -24.63
N GLN A 79 -12.03 -22.45 -24.38
CA GLN A 79 -13.06 -22.06 -25.34
C GLN A 79 -12.95 -20.57 -25.71
N GLU A 80 -12.86 -19.70 -24.70
CA GLU A 80 -12.77 -18.26 -24.93
C GLU A 80 -11.41 -17.88 -25.54
N TRP A 81 -10.34 -18.55 -25.14
CA TRP A 81 -9.03 -18.38 -25.76
C TRP A 81 -9.01 -18.75 -27.24
N LYS A 82 -9.66 -19.86 -27.61
CA LYS A 82 -9.80 -20.27 -29.02
C LYS A 82 -10.55 -19.22 -29.84
N ALA A 83 -11.59 -18.60 -29.28
CA ALA A 83 -12.33 -17.53 -29.95
C ALA A 83 -11.45 -16.28 -30.19
N LEU A 84 -10.63 -15.89 -29.20
CA LEU A 84 -9.64 -14.82 -29.36
C LEU A 84 -8.59 -15.18 -30.43
N ARG A 85 -7.99 -16.37 -30.35
CA ARG A 85 -6.95 -16.84 -31.29
C ARG A 85 -7.40 -16.85 -32.73
N ALA A 86 -8.65 -17.21 -32.99
CA ALA A 86 -9.22 -17.21 -34.34
C ALA A 86 -9.29 -15.81 -34.98
N ARG A 87 -9.19 -14.75 -34.18
CA ARG A 87 -9.37 -13.35 -34.61
C ARG A 87 -8.23 -12.41 -34.21
N VAL A 88 -7.03 -12.94 -33.92
CA VAL A 88 -5.85 -12.12 -33.55
C VAL A 88 -5.50 -11.05 -34.59
N GLY A 89 -5.77 -11.30 -35.87
CA GLY A 89 -5.55 -10.34 -36.95
C GLY A 89 -6.66 -9.30 -37.16
N ALA A 90 -7.75 -9.38 -36.41
CA ALA A 90 -8.86 -8.43 -36.54
C ALA A 90 -8.45 -7.03 -36.07
N PRO A 91 -8.81 -5.95 -36.79
CA PRO A 91 -8.53 -4.59 -36.36
C PRO A 91 -9.33 -4.23 -35.11
N LEU A 92 -8.73 -3.43 -34.22
CA LEU A 92 -9.39 -3.00 -32.97
C LEU A 92 -10.72 -2.26 -33.21
N SER A 93 -10.89 -1.61 -34.38
CA SER A 93 -12.15 -0.95 -34.76
C SER A 93 -13.34 -1.91 -34.85
N GLU A 94 -13.13 -3.18 -35.20
CA GLU A 94 -14.19 -4.19 -35.19
C GLU A 94 -14.72 -4.45 -33.78
N LEU A 95 -13.85 -4.35 -32.76
CA LEU A 95 -14.23 -4.43 -31.36
C LEU A 95 -14.94 -3.15 -30.93
N THR A 96 -14.40 -1.97 -31.26
CA THR A 96 -14.99 -0.67 -30.91
C THR A 96 -16.44 -0.53 -31.39
N GLU A 97 -16.71 -1.00 -32.61
CA GLU A 97 -18.02 -0.96 -33.23
C GLU A 97 -18.89 -2.21 -32.94
N SER A 98 -18.40 -3.15 -32.11
CA SER A 98 -19.07 -4.42 -31.81
C SER A 98 -19.44 -5.28 -33.03
N ARG A 99 -18.69 -5.17 -34.14
CA ARG A 99 -18.94 -5.98 -35.35
C ARG A 99 -18.69 -7.47 -35.11
N ASP A 100 -17.78 -7.80 -34.19
CA ASP A 100 -17.58 -9.16 -33.70
C ASP A 100 -17.93 -9.26 -32.21
N TRP A 101 -19.23 -9.40 -31.94
CA TRP A 101 -19.72 -9.52 -30.56
C TRP A 101 -19.16 -10.76 -29.84
N ARG A 102 -18.94 -11.87 -30.55
CA ARG A 102 -18.40 -13.10 -29.96
C ARG A 102 -16.98 -12.87 -29.44
N LEU A 103 -16.17 -12.11 -30.16
CA LEU A 103 -14.84 -11.72 -29.72
C LEU A 103 -14.87 -10.79 -28.51
N CYS A 104 -15.80 -9.81 -28.47
CA CYS A 104 -16.00 -8.98 -27.28
C CYS A 104 -16.35 -9.82 -26.05
N GLN A 105 -17.27 -10.79 -26.18
CA GLN A 105 -17.63 -11.71 -25.10
C GLN A 105 -16.44 -12.55 -24.62
N ALA A 106 -15.60 -13.00 -25.56
CA ALA A 106 -14.38 -13.73 -25.24
C ALA A 106 -13.42 -12.89 -24.40
N LEU A 107 -13.11 -11.67 -24.86
CA LEU A 107 -12.19 -10.77 -24.19
C LEU A 107 -12.66 -10.42 -22.78
N LEU A 108 -13.94 -10.09 -22.61
CA LEU A 108 -14.51 -9.77 -21.30
C LEU A 108 -14.51 -11.00 -20.36
N THR A 109 -14.80 -12.20 -20.88
CA THR A 109 -14.77 -13.43 -20.07
C THR A 109 -13.35 -13.84 -19.69
N LEU A 110 -12.39 -13.76 -20.62
CA LEU A 110 -10.97 -14.02 -20.35
C LEU A 110 -10.42 -13.03 -19.32
N HIS A 111 -10.77 -11.74 -19.44
CA HIS A 111 -10.37 -10.71 -18.48
C HIS A 111 -10.92 -11.03 -17.08
N ALA A 112 -12.20 -11.38 -16.97
CA ALA A 112 -12.82 -11.73 -15.70
C ALA A 112 -12.17 -12.97 -15.04
N ILE A 113 -11.86 -14.01 -15.83
CA ILE A 113 -11.16 -15.22 -15.35
C ILE A 113 -9.73 -14.88 -14.88
N ALA A 114 -9.00 -14.06 -15.65
CA ALA A 114 -7.63 -13.67 -15.31
C ALA A 114 -7.57 -12.79 -14.04
N ASP A 115 -8.49 -11.84 -13.90
CA ASP A 115 -8.60 -11.01 -12.70
C ASP A 115 -8.98 -11.85 -11.48
N GLU A 116 -9.92 -12.78 -11.64
CA GLU A 116 -10.30 -13.72 -10.59
C GLU A 116 -9.12 -14.59 -10.14
N ALA A 117 -8.29 -15.06 -11.07
CA ALA A 117 -7.07 -15.80 -10.77
C ALA A 117 -5.97 -14.93 -10.14
N CYS A 118 -6.13 -13.60 -10.13
CA CYS A 118 -5.26 -12.68 -9.39
C CYS A 118 -5.72 -12.44 -7.93
N ALA A 119 -6.81 -13.07 -7.50
CA ALA A 119 -7.29 -12.98 -6.11
C ALA A 119 -6.21 -13.42 -5.12
N GLY A 120 -5.93 -12.56 -4.13
CA GLY A 120 -4.98 -12.90 -3.07
C GLY A 120 -3.50 -12.73 -3.42
N LEU A 121 -3.16 -12.20 -4.60
CA LEU A 121 -1.76 -12.02 -5.01
C LEU A 121 -1.09 -10.78 -4.41
N GLY A 122 -1.84 -9.70 -4.14
CA GLY A 122 -1.36 -8.57 -3.34
C GLY A 122 -1.94 -8.59 -1.95
N VAL A 123 -3.24 -8.31 -1.81
CA VAL A 123 -3.92 -8.31 -0.52
C VAL A 123 -4.49 -9.69 -0.21
N ALA A 124 -4.20 -10.24 0.97
CA ALA A 124 -4.63 -11.60 1.32
C ALA A 124 -6.16 -11.70 1.51
N VAL A 125 -6.80 -12.60 0.73
CA VAL A 125 -8.26 -12.79 0.73
C VAL A 125 -8.75 -13.88 1.70
N CYS A 126 -9.98 -13.70 2.20
CA CYS A 126 -10.65 -14.70 3.07
C CYS A 126 -11.07 -15.98 2.33
N ALA A 127 -11.22 -15.92 1.00
CA ALA A 127 -11.74 -17.00 0.19
C ALA A 127 -10.70 -18.06 -0.23
N ALA A 128 -9.42 -17.89 0.13
CA ALA A 128 -8.36 -18.81 -0.27
C ALA A 128 -8.68 -20.27 0.11
N GLY A 129 -8.40 -21.19 -0.81
CA GLY A 129 -8.58 -22.64 -0.67
C GLY A 129 -7.28 -23.41 -0.91
N ALA A 130 -7.39 -24.72 -1.03
CA ALA A 130 -6.26 -25.63 -1.25
C ALA A 130 -5.55 -25.39 -2.61
N ASP A 131 -6.30 -24.95 -3.62
CA ASP A 131 -5.76 -24.70 -4.96
C ASP A 131 -4.98 -23.38 -5.02
N GLY A 132 -3.84 -23.35 -5.71
CA GLY A 132 -3.11 -22.12 -6.01
C GLY A 132 -2.21 -21.58 -4.90
N VAL A 133 -1.97 -22.30 -3.80
CA VAL A 133 -1.08 -21.89 -2.70
C VAL A 133 0.35 -21.55 -3.17
N ARG A 134 1.00 -22.45 -3.91
CA ARG A 134 2.33 -22.27 -4.51
C ARG A 134 2.30 -21.16 -5.55
N TYR A 135 1.27 -21.11 -6.38
CA TYR A 135 1.11 -20.06 -7.40
C TYR A 135 1.06 -18.67 -6.74
N ARG A 136 0.24 -18.49 -5.70
CA ARG A 136 0.18 -17.25 -4.94
C ARG A 136 1.52 -16.89 -4.30
N ALA A 137 2.24 -17.86 -3.74
CA ALA A 137 3.56 -17.64 -3.15
C ALA A 137 4.58 -17.13 -4.19
N ARG A 138 4.68 -17.81 -5.35
CA ARG A 138 5.57 -17.43 -6.45
C ARG A 138 5.24 -16.06 -7.01
N ALA A 139 3.95 -15.77 -7.23
CA ALA A 139 3.50 -14.49 -7.74
C ALA A 139 3.75 -13.32 -6.77
N ARG A 140 3.59 -13.54 -5.45
CA ARG A 140 3.94 -12.55 -4.42
C ARG A 140 5.44 -12.28 -4.38
N GLU A 141 6.29 -13.30 -4.52
CA GLU A 141 7.75 -13.11 -4.62
C GLU A 141 8.14 -12.39 -5.92
N LEU A 142 7.51 -12.73 -7.05
CA LEU A 142 7.70 -12.02 -8.31
C LEU A 142 7.36 -10.53 -8.18
N LEU A 143 6.23 -10.21 -7.54
CA LEU A 143 5.80 -8.85 -7.26
C LEU A 143 6.80 -8.09 -6.38
N ALA A 144 7.26 -8.70 -5.29
CA ALA A 144 8.22 -8.08 -4.38
C ALA A 144 9.52 -7.69 -5.11
N ARG A 145 10.00 -8.54 -6.02
CA ARG A 145 11.29 -8.34 -6.69
C ARG A 145 11.21 -7.43 -7.92
N THR A 146 10.12 -7.53 -8.68
CA THR A 146 9.98 -6.87 -9.99
C THR A 146 9.04 -5.67 -9.98
N GLY A 147 8.24 -5.53 -8.92
CA GLY A 147 7.13 -4.58 -8.87
C GLY A 147 5.94 -5.00 -9.74
N SER A 148 5.90 -6.19 -10.32
CA SER A 148 4.82 -6.67 -11.20
C SER A 148 4.40 -8.09 -10.85
N LEU A 149 3.11 -8.39 -10.97
CA LEU A 149 2.57 -9.74 -10.96
C LEU A 149 2.80 -10.48 -12.30
N GLY A 150 3.00 -9.73 -13.39
CA GLY A 150 3.22 -10.28 -14.73
C GLY A 150 4.67 -10.65 -14.99
N ARG A 151 4.90 -11.63 -15.87
CA ARG A 151 6.22 -12.00 -16.41
C ARG A 151 6.69 -11.02 -17.48
N ILE A 152 5.76 -10.27 -18.07
CA ILE A 152 6.06 -9.18 -19.01
C ILE A 152 6.96 -8.15 -18.28
N PRO A 153 8.07 -7.71 -18.90
CA PRO A 153 8.96 -6.73 -18.27
C PRO A 153 8.20 -5.51 -17.76
N ALA A 154 8.39 -5.17 -16.49
CA ALA A 154 7.67 -4.08 -15.80
C ALA A 154 7.91 -2.69 -16.43
N CYS A 155 8.98 -2.53 -17.22
CA CYS A 155 9.25 -1.33 -18.01
C CYS A 155 8.36 -1.20 -19.27
N LEU A 156 7.65 -2.26 -19.66
CA LEU A 156 6.70 -2.28 -20.78
C LEU A 156 5.26 -2.27 -20.29
N ILE A 157 4.94 -3.13 -19.33
CA ILE A 157 3.62 -3.24 -18.72
C ILE A 157 3.81 -3.73 -17.30
N ARG A 158 3.11 -3.13 -16.34
CA ARG A 158 3.07 -3.60 -14.97
C ARG A 158 1.68 -4.10 -14.61
N VAL A 159 1.62 -5.25 -13.96
CA VAL A 159 0.39 -5.77 -13.35
C VAL A 159 0.52 -5.59 -11.85
N LEU A 160 -0.34 -4.76 -11.26
CA LEU A 160 -0.34 -4.45 -9.83
C LEU A 160 -1.56 -5.06 -9.16
N PRO A 161 -1.47 -5.43 -7.88
CA PRO A 161 -2.66 -5.76 -7.11
C PRO A 161 -3.57 -4.55 -6.92
N LYS A 162 -4.86 -4.81 -6.70
CA LYS A 162 -5.82 -3.85 -6.17
C LYS A 162 -6.07 -4.09 -4.69
N ALA A 163 -6.06 -3.02 -3.91
CA ALA A 163 -6.45 -3.02 -2.51
C ALA A 163 -7.90 -2.57 -2.29
N GLY A 164 -8.45 -1.85 -3.27
CA GLY A 164 -9.79 -1.30 -3.25
C GLY A 164 -10.32 -1.13 -4.68
N THR A 165 -11.64 -1.07 -4.79
CA THR A 165 -12.32 -0.79 -6.06
C THR A 165 -13.14 0.47 -5.89
N PRO A 166 -13.15 1.37 -6.88
CA PRO A 166 -13.98 2.56 -6.81
C PRO A 166 -15.47 2.19 -6.69
N ALA A 167 -16.20 2.97 -5.89
CA ALA A 167 -17.62 2.74 -5.67
C ALA A 167 -18.47 3.10 -6.90
N SER A 168 -17.96 3.98 -7.76
CA SER A 168 -18.61 4.49 -8.96
C SER A 168 -17.58 4.77 -10.06
N GLY A 169 -18.03 4.87 -11.31
CA GLY A 169 -17.20 5.18 -12.46
C GLY A 169 -17.43 4.22 -13.63
N SER A 170 -17.07 4.65 -14.83
CA SER A 170 -17.26 3.92 -16.08
C SER A 170 -15.95 3.61 -16.82
N SER A 171 -14.79 3.85 -16.20
CA SER A 171 -13.49 3.56 -16.80
C SER A 171 -13.17 2.06 -16.78
N ALA A 172 -12.26 1.58 -17.63
CA ALA A 172 -11.82 0.19 -17.63
C ALA A 172 -11.34 -0.32 -16.25
N ARG A 173 -10.85 0.57 -15.37
CA ARG A 173 -10.46 0.26 -13.98
C ARG A 173 -11.59 -0.38 -13.17
N VAL A 174 -12.85 -0.23 -13.58
CA VAL A 174 -13.98 -0.82 -12.86
C VAL A 174 -14.30 -2.25 -13.30
N LEU A 175 -13.65 -2.78 -14.34
CA LEU A 175 -13.83 -4.17 -14.77
C LEU A 175 -13.14 -5.17 -13.85
N SER A 176 -11.96 -4.84 -13.35
CA SER A 176 -11.16 -5.74 -12.53
C SER A 176 -11.26 -5.42 -11.03
N ARG A 177 -11.22 -6.43 -10.17
CA ARG A 177 -11.37 -6.29 -8.72
C ARG A 177 -10.09 -6.58 -7.94
N HIS A 178 -9.18 -7.38 -8.51
CA HIS A 178 -8.00 -7.90 -7.81
C HIS A 178 -6.67 -7.41 -8.38
N ALA A 179 -6.63 -7.08 -9.67
CA ALA A 179 -5.44 -6.58 -10.30
C ALA A 179 -5.71 -5.45 -11.30
N ALA A 180 -4.72 -4.60 -11.50
CA ALA A 180 -4.75 -3.48 -12.43
C ALA A 180 -3.54 -3.54 -13.36
N VAL A 181 -3.72 -3.05 -14.57
CA VAL A 181 -2.63 -2.94 -15.55
C VAL A 181 -2.25 -1.49 -15.70
N GLN A 182 -0.95 -1.22 -15.61
CA GLN A 182 -0.39 0.10 -15.77
C GLN A 182 0.64 0.11 -16.91
N VAL A 183 0.52 1.13 -17.75
CA VAL A 183 1.49 1.48 -18.80
C VAL A 183 2.69 2.19 -18.18
N PRO A 184 3.90 2.08 -18.74
CA PRO A 184 5.14 2.43 -18.05
C PRO A 184 5.30 3.94 -17.86
N GLY A 185 6.06 4.35 -16.84
CA GLY A 185 6.40 5.76 -16.57
C GLY A 185 6.71 6.05 -15.09
N VAL A 186 5.99 5.38 -14.20
CA VAL A 186 6.19 5.41 -12.73
C VAL A 186 6.72 4.05 -12.29
N GLU A 187 7.65 3.98 -11.33
CA GLU A 187 8.01 2.74 -10.63
C GLU A 187 6.99 2.44 -9.53
N ALA A 188 6.61 1.18 -9.34
CA ALA A 188 5.72 0.80 -8.24
C ALA A 188 6.34 -0.38 -7.50
N ARG A 189 6.37 -0.28 -6.17
CA ARG A 189 6.89 -1.30 -5.27
C ARG A 189 5.82 -1.69 -4.27
N TRP A 190 5.74 -2.98 -3.98
CA TRP A 190 4.78 -3.54 -3.06
C TRP A 190 5.51 -4.16 -1.87
N HIS A 191 5.24 -3.64 -0.69
CA HIS A 191 5.83 -4.08 0.56
C HIS A 191 4.77 -4.75 1.43
N LYS A 192 5.16 -5.84 2.10
CA LYS A 192 4.35 -6.49 3.12
C LYS A 192 5.15 -6.59 4.41
N ALA A 193 4.61 -6.04 5.48
CA ALA A 193 5.19 -6.15 6.80
C ALA A 193 4.12 -6.58 7.81
N PRO A 194 4.31 -7.69 8.55
CA PRO A 194 3.38 -8.12 9.58
C PRO A 194 3.50 -7.20 10.79
N ALA A 195 2.78 -6.10 10.71
CA ALA A 195 2.82 -5.01 11.66
C ALA A 195 2.37 -5.51 13.04
N ARG A 196 3.25 -5.40 14.04
CA ARG A 196 2.98 -5.80 15.44
C ARG A 196 1.64 -5.25 15.93
N GLY A 197 0.81 -6.06 16.57
CA GLY A 197 -0.45 -5.60 17.18
C GLY A 197 -1.64 -5.44 16.22
N LEU A 198 -1.40 -5.19 14.92
CA LEU A 198 -2.46 -5.16 13.91
C LEU A 198 -2.85 -6.57 13.46
N THR A 199 -1.90 -7.50 13.48
CA THR A 199 -2.11 -8.88 13.05
C THR A 199 -2.53 -9.83 14.17
N THR A 200 -2.33 -9.44 15.44
CA THR A 200 -2.69 -10.21 16.64
C THR A 200 -4.12 -9.94 17.11
N ARG A 201 -4.79 -8.89 16.61
CA ARG A 201 -6.19 -8.59 16.94
C ARG A 201 -7.11 -9.44 16.04
N PRO A 202 -8.08 -10.21 16.59
CA PRO A 202 -9.02 -11.05 15.82
C PRO A 202 -9.88 -10.30 14.80
N SER A 203 -9.77 -8.99 14.77
CA SER A 203 -10.06 -8.10 13.65
C SER A 203 -9.39 -6.79 14.03
N VAL A 204 -8.65 -6.16 13.12
CA VAL A 204 -8.37 -4.73 13.28
C VAL A 204 -9.74 -4.08 13.15
N THR A 205 -10.40 -3.82 14.28
CA THR A 205 -11.66 -3.08 14.32
C THR A 205 -11.38 -1.59 14.46
N LYS A 206 -10.17 -1.23 14.87
CA LYS A 206 -9.75 0.12 15.20
C LYS A 206 -8.25 0.29 15.02
N LEU A 207 -7.86 1.41 14.41
CA LEU A 207 -6.50 1.91 14.25
C LEU A 207 -6.36 3.27 14.94
N ASN A 208 -5.29 3.43 15.71
CA ASN A 208 -4.96 4.66 16.42
C ASN A 208 -3.69 5.31 15.84
N TYR A 209 -3.86 6.51 15.28
CA TYR A 209 -2.79 7.35 14.75
C TYR A 209 -2.47 8.46 15.76
N LEU A 210 -1.22 8.61 16.18
CA LEU A 210 -0.76 9.79 16.90
C LEU A 210 -0.15 10.76 15.89
N LEU A 211 -0.84 11.88 15.68
CA LEU A 211 -0.38 12.98 14.85
C LEU A 211 0.46 13.92 15.71
N LEU A 212 1.71 14.11 15.32
CA LEU A 212 2.62 15.08 15.94
C LEU A 212 2.84 16.21 14.94
N PRO A 213 2.07 17.32 14.99
CA PRO A 213 2.12 18.39 14.00
C PRO A 213 3.35 19.28 14.22
N TRP A 214 4.54 18.70 14.15
CA TRP A 214 5.80 19.33 14.50
C TRP A 214 6.58 19.72 13.23
N PRO A 215 7.40 20.78 13.28
CA PRO A 215 7.69 21.60 14.47
C PRO A 215 6.53 22.50 14.90
N LEU A 216 6.40 22.73 16.21
CA LEU A 216 5.33 23.56 16.78
C LEU A 216 5.55 25.06 16.54
N ARG A 217 6.77 25.45 16.17
CA ARG A 217 7.15 26.83 15.86
C ARG A 217 8.00 26.82 14.60
N ILE A 218 7.69 27.73 13.67
CA ILE A 218 8.51 27.98 12.49
C ILE A 218 8.73 29.48 12.36
N ARG A 219 10.00 29.85 12.26
CA ARG A 219 10.48 31.22 12.14
C ARG A 219 10.69 31.55 10.66
N GLU A 220 10.74 32.84 10.37
CA GLU A 220 11.06 33.29 9.02
C GLU A 220 12.49 32.87 8.62
N SER A 221 13.42 32.92 9.57
CA SER A 221 14.82 32.51 9.40
C SER A 221 15.04 31.02 9.11
N ASP A 222 13.99 30.21 9.24
CA ASP A 222 14.03 28.78 8.89
C ASP A 222 13.91 28.60 7.37
N PHE A 223 13.45 29.63 6.64
CA PHE A 223 13.49 29.68 5.18
C PHE A 223 14.67 30.52 4.73
N ARG A 224 15.48 29.99 3.81
CA ARG A 224 16.69 30.69 3.36
C ARG A 224 16.86 30.56 1.84
N PRO A 225 17.26 31.63 1.14
CA PRO A 225 17.65 31.50 -0.25
C PRO A 225 18.93 30.65 -0.35
N VAL A 226 18.97 29.73 -1.31
CA VAL A 226 20.21 29.02 -1.67
C VAL A 226 21.18 30.03 -2.26
N ALA A 227 22.42 30.01 -1.77
CA ALA A 227 23.46 30.92 -2.25
C ALA A 227 23.74 30.72 -3.75
N GLY A 228 23.81 31.81 -4.50
CA GLY A 228 24.09 31.81 -5.94
C GLY A 228 23.33 32.89 -6.70
N PRO A 229 23.62 33.08 -7.99
CA PRO A 229 22.85 33.99 -8.83
C PRO A 229 21.43 33.45 -9.06
N LEU A 230 20.46 34.36 -9.18
CA LEU A 230 19.12 34.01 -9.65
C LEU A 230 19.18 33.47 -11.08
N GLN A 231 18.28 32.56 -11.38
CA GLN A 231 18.06 32.04 -12.71
C GLN A 231 16.89 32.77 -13.37
N TRP A 232 16.79 32.64 -14.69
CA TRP A 232 15.81 33.35 -15.49
C TRP A 232 15.10 32.37 -16.41
N LEU A 233 13.76 32.39 -16.37
CA LEU A 233 12.94 31.73 -17.37
C LEU A 233 12.28 32.82 -18.22
N ALA A 234 12.77 33.00 -19.45
CA ALA A 234 12.47 34.17 -20.27
C ALA A 234 12.75 35.48 -19.51
N ASN A 235 11.73 36.11 -18.94
CA ASN A 235 11.83 37.39 -18.21
C ASN A 235 11.47 37.27 -16.72
N ASP A 236 11.17 36.06 -16.23
CA ASP A 236 10.78 35.84 -14.83
C ASP A 236 11.98 35.33 -14.01
N PRO A 237 12.45 36.08 -13.00
CA PRO A 237 13.53 35.64 -12.14
C PRO A 237 13.03 34.55 -11.18
N PHE A 238 13.83 33.51 -11.02
CA PHE A 238 13.58 32.46 -10.03
C PHE A 238 14.84 32.08 -9.26
N GLY A 239 14.63 31.62 -8.04
CA GLY A 239 15.70 31.14 -7.15
C GLY A 239 15.27 29.86 -6.43
N PHE A 240 16.18 29.30 -5.65
CA PHE A 240 15.89 28.16 -4.78
C PHE A 240 15.89 28.57 -3.31
N PHE A 241 15.04 27.95 -2.50
CA PHE A 241 15.03 28.12 -1.05
C PHE A 241 15.18 26.79 -0.31
N GLU A 242 15.78 26.84 0.86
CA GLU A 242 15.88 25.73 1.80
C GLU A 242 14.98 25.98 3.01
N PHE A 243 14.43 24.90 3.55
CA PHE A 243 13.75 24.89 4.85
C PHE A 243 14.64 24.16 5.87
N THR A 244 15.21 24.92 6.81
CA THR A 244 16.12 24.42 7.86
C THR A 244 15.61 24.91 9.22
N PRO A 245 14.66 24.19 9.85
CA PRO A 245 14.12 24.59 11.14
C PRO A 245 15.24 24.65 12.20
N CYS A 246 15.28 25.73 12.97
CA CYS A 246 16.35 25.93 13.97
C CYS A 246 16.24 25.02 15.20
N GLU A 247 15.04 24.52 15.49
CA GLU A 247 14.78 23.65 16.64
C GLU A 247 14.81 22.17 16.18
N PRO A 248 15.70 21.33 16.75
CA PRO A 248 15.75 19.91 16.44
C PRO A 248 14.53 19.17 17.00
N LEU A 249 14.37 17.90 16.63
CA LEU A 249 13.31 17.06 17.16
C LEU A 249 13.49 16.83 18.68
N ASP A 250 12.48 17.23 19.46
CA ASP A 250 12.49 17.00 20.92
C ASP A 250 12.00 15.57 21.25
N LEU A 251 12.95 14.65 21.41
CA LEU A 251 12.67 13.25 21.73
C LEU A 251 12.09 13.04 23.14
N ASP A 252 12.40 13.91 24.12
CA ASP A 252 11.78 13.84 25.46
C ASP A 252 10.30 14.25 25.38
N LEU A 253 10.00 15.32 24.65
CA LEU A 253 8.62 15.70 24.39
C LEU A 253 7.86 14.60 23.64
N ALA A 254 8.51 13.90 22.71
CA ALA A 254 7.91 12.78 21.98
C ALA A 254 7.55 11.65 22.94
N ASP A 255 8.48 11.26 23.80
CA ASP A 255 8.27 10.24 24.84
C ASP A 255 7.11 10.59 25.78
N ARG A 256 7.09 11.82 26.32
CA ARG A 256 6.03 12.30 27.21
C ARG A 256 4.68 12.43 26.52
N THR A 257 4.67 12.76 25.22
CA THR A 257 3.44 12.82 24.41
C THR A 257 2.89 11.42 24.13
N LEU A 258 3.76 10.46 23.81
CA LEU A 258 3.39 9.04 23.63
C LEU A 258 2.85 8.42 24.91
N ALA A 259 3.51 8.66 26.05
CA ALA A 259 3.03 8.21 27.35
C ALA A 259 1.60 8.72 27.62
N ALA A 260 1.38 10.03 27.47
CA ALA A 260 0.06 10.63 27.64
C ALA A 260 -0.99 10.08 26.65
N ALA A 261 -0.60 9.82 25.39
CA ALA A 261 -1.49 9.23 24.39
C ALA A 261 -1.92 7.80 24.77
N ARG A 262 -0.98 6.99 25.29
CA ARG A 262 -1.26 5.63 25.77
C ARG A 262 -2.13 5.63 27.00
N ASP A 263 -1.87 6.51 27.96
CA ASP A 263 -2.67 6.62 29.19
C ASP A 263 -4.12 6.99 28.88
N GLN A 264 -4.34 7.85 27.87
CA GLN A 264 -5.69 8.29 27.52
C GLN A 264 -6.41 7.36 26.54
N GLY A 265 -5.69 6.80 25.56
CA GLY A 265 -6.26 6.12 24.39
C GLY A 265 -5.90 4.64 24.26
N GLY A 266 -5.12 4.10 25.20
CA GLY A 266 -4.64 2.73 25.21
C GLY A 266 -3.41 2.54 24.31
N THR A 267 -3.64 2.19 23.05
CA THR A 267 -2.56 1.85 22.11
C THR A 267 -2.36 2.93 21.07
N VAL A 268 -1.11 3.15 20.67
CA VAL A 268 -0.75 3.98 19.52
C VAL A 268 -0.18 3.03 18.47
N ASP A 269 -0.88 2.88 17.34
CA ASP A 269 -0.49 1.93 16.30
C ASP A 269 0.47 2.62 15.30
N VAL A 270 0.16 3.85 14.88
CA VAL A 270 0.96 4.60 13.89
C VAL A 270 1.26 6.00 14.41
N VAL A 271 2.51 6.46 14.26
CA VAL A 271 2.88 7.86 14.50
C VAL A 271 3.10 8.57 13.16
N ILE A 272 2.54 9.77 13.02
CA ILE A 272 2.65 10.56 11.79
C ILE A 272 3.22 11.95 12.11
N LEU A 273 4.24 12.37 11.35
CA LEU A 273 4.80 13.72 11.37
C LEU A 273 4.72 14.37 9.99
N PRO A 274 4.62 15.72 9.91
CA PRO A 274 4.58 16.48 8.66
C PRO A 274 5.81 16.31 7.76
N GLU A 275 5.71 16.90 6.58
CA GLU A 275 6.84 17.03 5.66
C GLU A 275 8.04 17.74 6.32
N SER A 276 9.26 17.27 6.03
CA SER A 276 10.53 17.84 6.54
C SER A 276 10.61 17.99 8.07
N ALA A 277 9.75 17.31 8.83
CA ALA A 277 9.70 17.41 10.28
C ALA A 277 10.95 16.83 10.97
N VAL A 278 11.57 15.81 10.36
CA VAL A 278 12.68 15.04 10.96
C VAL A 278 13.91 15.11 10.06
N ASP A 279 15.09 15.38 10.64
CA ASP A 279 16.36 15.22 9.92
C ASP A 279 16.68 13.73 9.74
N HIS A 280 17.32 13.36 8.63
CA HIS A 280 17.68 11.96 8.38
C HIS A 280 18.44 11.31 9.55
N GLY A 281 19.32 12.05 10.24
CA GLY A 281 20.06 11.56 11.40
C GLY A 281 19.24 11.38 12.68
N GLU A 282 18.02 11.91 12.74
CA GLU A 282 17.13 11.84 13.92
C GLU A 282 16.20 10.62 13.91
N ILE A 283 16.12 9.87 12.78
CA ILE A 283 15.18 8.74 12.59
C ILE A 283 15.41 7.65 13.64
N ASP A 284 16.64 7.18 13.82
CA ASP A 284 16.95 6.08 14.75
C ASP A 284 16.58 6.43 16.20
N GLY A 285 16.83 7.68 16.60
CA GLY A 285 16.47 8.19 17.92
C GLY A 285 14.96 8.20 18.15
N LEU A 286 14.20 8.64 17.13
CA LEU A 286 12.74 8.60 17.15
C LEU A 286 12.22 7.15 17.20
N GLU A 287 12.69 6.27 16.33
CA GLU A 287 12.30 4.85 16.29
C GLU A 287 12.59 4.12 17.61
N ALA A 288 13.69 4.47 18.29
CA ALA A 288 14.00 3.96 19.63
C ALA A 288 12.98 4.42 20.68
N VAL A 289 12.51 5.67 20.62
CA VAL A 289 11.39 6.15 21.47
C VAL A 289 10.12 5.37 21.16
N LEU A 290 9.76 5.25 19.88
CA LEU A 290 8.57 4.54 19.42
C LEU A 290 8.56 3.06 19.84
N ALA A 291 9.71 2.38 19.77
CA ALA A 291 9.86 0.99 20.16
C ALA A 291 9.55 0.75 21.65
N ARG A 292 9.97 1.67 22.55
CA ARG A 292 9.62 1.61 23.98
C ARG A 292 8.11 1.72 24.20
N HIS A 293 7.46 2.52 23.37
CA HIS A 293 6.00 2.70 23.40
C HIS A 293 5.22 1.64 22.61
N GLN A 294 5.89 0.62 22.08
CA GLN A 294 5.30 -0.46 21.30
C GLN A 294 4.51 0.03 20.07
N VAL A 295 4.93 1.16 19.50
CA VAL A 295 4.35 1.71 18.27
C VAL A 295 4.72 0.81 17.09
N THR A 296 3.77 0.61 16.18
CA THR A 296 3.89 -0.34 15.08
C THR A 296 4.48 0.27 13.82
N ALA A 297 4.12 1.52 13.50
CA ALA A 297 4.63 2.18 12.30
C ALA A 297 4.89 3.67 12.52
N LEU A 298 5.81 4.21 11.72
CA LEU A 298 6.18 5.62 11.66
C LEU A 298 6.03 6.10 10.21
N ILE A 299 5.35 7.22 10.02
CA ILE A 299 5.27 7.93 8.75
C ILE A 299 5.73 9.37 8.99
N THR A 300 6.91 9.74 8.51
CA THR A 300 7.44 11.09 8.76
C THR A 300 8.07 11.67 7.51
N GLY A 301 7.84 12.96 7.27
CA GLY A 301 8.64 13.71 6.31
C GLY A 301 10.07 13.88 6.81
N VAL A 302 11.03 13.61 5.93
CA VAL A 302 12.46 13.63 6.19
C VAL A 302 13.13 14.67 5.31
N ARG A 303 13.98 15.48 5.96
CA ARG A 303 14.96 16.33 5.30
C ARG A 303 16.31 15.62 5.33
N GLU A 304 16.94 15.47 4.16
CA GLU A 304 18.23 14.81 4.02
C GLU A 304 19.20 15.78 3.32
N HIS A 305 20.24 16.17 4.06
CA HIS A 305 21.28 17.06 3.55
C HIS A 305 22.19 16.34 2.55
N PRO A 306 22.68 17.04 1.50
CA PRO A 306 23.54 16.43 0.50
C PRO A 306 24.91 16.07 1.11
N ALA A 307 25.40 14.86 0.82
CA ALA A 307 26.73 14.42 1.25
C ALA A 307 27.89 15.18 0.57
N GLN A 308 27.63 15.84 -0.57
CA GLN A 308 28.62 16.57 -1.36
C GLN A 308 28.12 18.00 -1.67
N PRO A 309 28.99 19.02 -1.62
CA PRO A 309 28.64 20.37 -2.05
C PRO A 309 28.11 20.42 -3.49
N GLY A 310 27.15 21.30 -3.77
CA GLY A 310 26.62 21.53 -5.12
C GLY A 310 25.48 20.60 -5.55
N ARG A 311 25.04 19.67 -4.70
CA ARG A 311 23.83 18.88 -4.90
C ARG A 311 22.66 19.46 -4.11
N PHE A 312 21.45 19.35 -4.67
CA PHE A 312 20.24 19.65 -3.91
C PHE A 312 20.04 18.62 -2.79
N PRO A 313 19.45 19.02 -1.64
CA PRO A 313 19.06 18.07 -0.60
C PRO A 313 17.91 17.18 -1.10
N ARG A 314 17.51 16.22 -0.27
CA ARG A 314 16.38 15.32 -0.57
C ARG A 314 15.26 15.55 0.43
N ASN A 315 14.04 15.45 -0.08
CA ASN A 315 12.81 15.52 0.70
C ASN A 315 11.96 14.29 0.35
N TRP A 316 11.64 13.51 1.35
CA TRP A 316 10.98 12.21 1.20
C TRP A 316 10.24 11.83 2.48
N VAL A 317 9.40 10.81 2.41
CA VAL A 317 8.69 10.25 3.56
C VAL A 317 9.31 8.93 3.95
N HIS A 318 9.72 8.83 5.22
CA HIS A 318 10.10 7.58 5.86
C HIS A 318 8.86 6.84 6.31
N ILE A 319 8.71 5.62 5.81
CA ILE A 319 7.70 4.65 6.26
C ILE A 319 8.44 3.54 6.99
N GLY A 320 8.50 3.65 8.32
CA GLY A 320 9.06 2.65 9.20
C GLY A 320 7.97 1.66 9.64
N VAL A 321 8.22 0.36 9.58
CA VAL A 321 7.34 -0.67 10.16
C VAL A 321 8.11 -1.55 11.13
N SER A 322 7.61 -1.66 12.36
CA SER A 322 8.19 -2.47 13.43
C SER A 322 7.64 -3.90 13.40
N VAL A 323 8.54 -4.87 13.20
CA VAL A 323 8.26 -6.30 13.32
C VAL A 323 9.12 -6.87 14.44
N ASP A 324 8.47 -7.34 15.51
CA ASP A 324 9.13 -7.86 16.71
C ASP A 324 10.16 -6.89 17.33
N GLY A 325 9.88 -5.59 17.26
CA GLY A 325 10.76 -4.53 17.78
C GLY A 325 11.89 -4.11 16.85
N ARG A 326 11.95 -4.65 15.62
CA ARG A 326 12.91 -4.27 14.58
C ARG A 326 12.23 -3.46 13.50
N TRP A 327 12.86 -2.37 13.08
CA TRP A 327 12.31 -1.48 12.08
C TRP A 327 12.77 -1.87 10.67
N THR A 328 11.81 -1.91 9.76
CA THR A 328 12.03 -1.98 8.31
C THR A 328 11.71 -0.63 7.72
N HIS A 329 12.59 -0.14 6.85
CA HIS A 329 12.54 1.22 6.34
C HIS A 329 12.16 1.21 4.87
N ILE A 330 11.13 1.98 4.53
CA ILE A 330 10.65 2.18 3.15
C ILE A 330 10.66 3.69 2.89
N ARG A 331 11.19 4.08 1.73
CA ARG A 331 11.35 5.49 1.33
C ARG A 331 10.38 5.83 0.21
N GLN A 332 9.58 6.89 0.42
CA GLN A 332 8.75 7.50 -0.62
C GLN A 332 9.30 8.88 -0.95
N ASP A 333 9.91 9.05 -2.12
CA ASP A 333 10.42 10.36 -2.54
C ASP A 333 9.30 11.34 -2.86
N LYS A 334 9.57 12.63 -2.63
CA LYS A 334 8.79 13.74 -3.16
C LYS A 334 9.13 13.94 -4.65
N HIS A 335 8.12 14.14 -5.49
CA HIS A 335 8.31 14.26 -6.94
C HIS A 335 8.17 15.68 -7.48
N HIS A 336 7.46 16.55 -6.78
CA HIS A 336 7.19 17.91 -7.26
C HIS A 336 7.67 18.95 -6.25
N ARG A 337 8.54 19.85 -6.71
CA ARG A 337 9.04 20.96 -5.90
C ARG A 337 7.91 21.90 -5.52
N TRP A 338 7.88 22.31 -4.26
CA TRP A 338 7.02 23.42 -3.87
C TRP A 338 7.53 24.72 -4.49
N SER A 339 6.62 25.52 -5.02
CA SER A 339 6.91 26.82 -5.62
C SER A 339 6.20 27.91 -4.85
N LEU A 340 6.93 28.91 -4.36
CA LEU A 340 6.44 30.07 -3.64
C LEU A 340 6.36 31.29 -4.57
N ASP A 341 5.19 31.95 -4.61
CA ASP A 341 4.97 33.26 -5.24
C ASP A 341 4.79 34.37 -4.21
N ASP A 342 4.66 35.60 -4.72
CA ASP A 342 4.33 36.81 -3.95
C ASP A 342 3.18 36.59 -2.95
N ALA A 343 2.08 35.99 -3.40
CA ALA A 343 0.89 35.77 -2.56
C ALA A 343 1.21 34.82 -1.39
N GLN A 344 1.88 33.70 -1.65
CA GLN A 344 2.28 32.77 -0.60
C GLN A 344 3.36 33.34 0.32
N ILE A 345 4.34 34.08 -0.22
CA ILE A 345 5.39 34.74 0.57
C ILE A 345 4.79 35.74 1.55
N ARG A 346 3.81 36.54 1.11
CA ARG A 346 3.07 37.45 1.99
C ARG A 346 2.20 36.70 2.99
N GLN A 347 1.47 35.68 2.53
CA GLN A 347 0.61 34.85 3.39
C GLN A 347 1.39 34.20 4.52
N TYR A 348 2.62 33.73 4.25
CA TYR A 348 3.47 33.09 5.25
C TYR A 348 4.43 34.05 5.94
N HIS A 349 4.34 35.36 5.66
CA HIS A 349 5.24 36.39 6.19
C HIS A 349 6.73 36.04 6.02
N LEU A 350 7.13 35.70 4.80
CA LEU A 350 8.50 35.30 4.44
C LEU A 350 9.28 36.41 3.72
N ALA A 351 8.72 37.61 3.59
CA ALA A 351 9.27 38.68 2.73
C ALA A 351 10.65 39.22 3.17
N GLY A 352 11.03 39.04 4.45
CA GLY A 352 12.35 39.36 4.96
C GLY A 352 13.40 38.27 4.69
N ALA A 353 12.98 37.04 4.38
CA ALA A 353 13.87 35.95 3.96
C ALA A 353 13.89 35.74 2.42
N LEU A 354 12.73 35.84 1.77
CA LEU A 354 12.52 35.55 0.36
C LEU A 354 11.83 36.73 -0.31
N HIS A 355 12.47 37.34 -1.32
CA HIS A 355 11.92 38.51 -1.97
C HIS A 355 10.62 38.18 -2.74
N PRO A 356 9.50 38.91 -2.54
CA PRO A 356 8.20 38.52 -3.07
C PRO A 356 8.06 38.55 -4.60
N HIS A 357 8.89 39.33 -5.30
CA HIS A 357 8.89 39.41 -6.77
C HIS A 357 9.81 38.39 -7.46
N ILE A 358 10.30 37.39 -6.71
CA ILE A 358 11.08 36.27 -7.25
C ILE A 358 10.25 35.02 -7.07
N ARG A 359 10.18 34.16 -8.10
CA ARG A 359 9.61 32.81 -7.92
C ARG A 359 10.62 31.95 -7.16
N TRP A 360 10.25 31.46 -5.99
CA TRP A 360 11.15 30.62 -5.19
C TRP A 360 10.74 29.16 -5.27
N TRP A 361 11.62 28.32 -5.77
CA TRP A 361 11.43 26.87 -5.82
C TRP A 361 12.12 26.20 -4.65
N GLU A 362 11.52 25.16 -4.12
CA GLU A 362 12.16 24.34 -3.10
C GLU A 362 13.45 23.71 -3.65
N ALA A 363 14.52 23.86 -2.88
CA ALA A 363 15.78 23.19 -3.12
C ALA A 363 15.62 21.71 -2.77
N MET A 364 15.33 20.86 -3.76
CA MET A 364 15.35 19.39 -3.59
C MET A 364 15.70 18.66 -4.88
N GLU A 365 16.37 17.52 -4.81
CA GLU A 365 16.52 16.60 -5.94
C GLU A 365 15.14 16.07 -6.36
N VAL A 366 14.86 16.02 -7.66
CA VAL A 366 13.62 15.45 -8.21
C VAL A 366 13.95 14.08 -8.81
N PRO A 367 13.71 12.96 -8.10
CA PRO A 367 14.05 11.63 -8.59
C PRO A 367 13.05 11.14 -9.65
N ARG A 368 13.36 9.98 -10.25
CA ARG A 368 12.39 9.27 -11.09
C ARG A 368 11.16 8.91 -10.26
N ARG A 369 9.97 9.07 -10.85
CA ARG A 369 8.70 8.83 -10.18
C ARG A 369 8.59 7.39 -9.68
N SER A 370 8.31 7.23 -8.39
CA SER A 370 8.05 5.93 -7.78
C SER A 370 6.95 6.01 -6.72
N VAL A 371 6.19 4.92 -6.55
CA VAL A 371 5.15 4.81 -5.52
C VAL A 371 5.39 3.56 -4.70
N GLN A 372 5.41 3.73 -3.38
CA GLN A 372 5.49 2.63 -2.42
C GLN A 372 4.08 2.29 -1.91
N PHE A 373 3.68 1.03 -2.04
CA PHE A 373 2.50 0.48 -1.40
C PHE A 373 2.92 -0.41 -0.23
N VAL A 374 2.33 -0.20 0.94
CA VAL A 374 2.67 -0.95 2.16
C VAL A 374 1.43 -1.61 2.73
N GLU A 375 1.40 -2.94 2.71
CA GLU A 375 0.37 -3.74 3.40
C GLU A 375 0.80 -3.95 4.86
N LEU A 376 0.07 -3.33 5.79
CA LEU A 376 0.33 -3.41 7.24
C LEU A 376 -0.39 -4.62 7.90
N GLY A 377 -1.03 -5.46 7.10
CA GLY A 377 -1.89 -6.55 7.56
C GLY A 377 -3.34 -6.11 7.80
N GLY A 378 -4.22 -7.09 8.04
CA GLY A 378 -5.65 -6.84 8.28
C GLY A 378 -6.42 -6.29 7.08
N GLY A 379 -5.84 -6.31 5.86
CA GLY A 379 -6.45 -5.75 4.65
C GLY A 379 -6.18 -4.26 4.43
N VAL A 380 -5.36 -3.63 5.27
CA VAL A 380 -5.02 -2.21 5.15
C VAL A 380 -3.77 -2.04 4.27
N THR A 381 -3.96 -1.35 3.15
CA THR A 381 -2.88 -0.92 2.25
C THR A 381 -2.71 0.58 2.32
N LEU A 382 -1.48 1.03 2.56
CA LEU A 382 -1.12 2.44 2.69
C LEU A 382 -0.20 2.88 1.56
N THR A 383 -0.33 4.14 1.15
CA THR A 383 0.68 4.85 0.37
C THR A 383 0.82 6.29 0.90
N SER A 384 1.89 6.98 0.50
CA SER A 384 2.12 8.38 0.90
C SER A 384 2.42 9.28 -0.29
N LEU A 385 1.95 10.53 -0.21
CA LEU A 385 2.24 11.60 -1.17
C LEU A 385 2.81 12.78 -0.40
N VAL A 386 3.87 13.41 -0.89
CA VAL A 386 4.55 14.49 -0.17
C VAL A 386 4.12 15.84 -0.72
N CYS A 387 3.39 16.62 0.07
CA CYS A 387 2.93 17.97 -0.24
C CYS A 387 2.36 18.16 -1.65
N GLU A 388 3.14 18.80 -2.53
CA GLU A 388 2.72 19.15 -3.88
C GLU A 388 2.29 17.92 -4.68
N ASP A 389 2.84 16.74 -4.38
CA ASP A 389 2.45 15.47 -5.03
C ASP A 389 0.96 15.14 -4.88
N LEU A 390 0.31 15.59 -3.79
CA LEU A 390 -1.15 15.41 -3.61
C LEU A 390 -1.95 16.22 -4.64
N ALA A 391 -1.45 17.37 -5.07
CA ALA A 391 -2.15 18.27 -5.98
C ALA A 391 -1.99 17.88 -7.46
N GLN A 392 -1.08 16.96 -7.78
CA GLN A 392 -0.77 16.59 -9.15
C GLN A 392 -1.71 15.51 -9.68
N THR A 393 -2.21 15.73 -10.91
CA THR A 393 -3.00 14.75 -11.66
C THR A 393 -2.13 14.10 -12.73
N ASP A 394 -0.99 13.56 -12.31
CA ASP A 394 -0.01 12.93 -13.19
C ASP A 394 -0.12 11.39 -13.18
N GLU A 395 0.89 10.71 -13.71
CA GLU A 395 0.93 9.26 -13.75
C GLU A 395 0.98 8.60 -12.36
N VAL A 396 1.52 9.29 -11.34
CA VAL A 396 1.53 8.79 -9.95
C VAL A 396 0.10 8.72 -9.43
N ALA A 397 -0.70 9.77 -9.64
CA ALA A 397 -2.13 9.75 -9.31
C ALA A 397 -2.87 8.65 -10.09
N GLY A 398 -2.49 8.40 -11.35
CA GLY A 398 -3.01 7.29 -12.15
C GLY A 398 -2.74 5.91 -11.52
N VAL A 399 -1.51 5.66 -11.05
CA VAL A 399 -1.14 4.42 -10.35
C VAL A 399 -1.92 4.25 -9.05
N ILE A 400 -2.06 5.31 -8.25
CA ILE A 400 -2.81 5.26 -6.99
C ILE A 400 -4.29 4.94 -7.24
N ARG A 401 -4.91 5.57 -8.25
CA ARG A 401 -6.29 5.26 -8.66
C ARG A 401 -6.47 3.84 -9.20
N ALA A 402 -5.44 3.31 -9.85
CA ALA A 402 -5.46 1.94 -10.36
C ALA A 402 -5.42 0.91 -9.23
N VAL A 403 -4.59 1.13 -8.21
CA VAL A 403 -4.41 0.23 -7.06
C VAL A 403 -5.53 0.37 -6.02
N GLY A 404 -5.98 1.59 -5.75
CA GLY A 404 -6.99 1.84 -4.71
C GLY A 404 -6.52 1.52 -3.30
N PRO A 405 -5.44 2.14 -2.79
CA PRO A 405 -4.99 1.90 -1.41
C PRO A 405 -6.08 2.28 -0.41
N THR A 406 -6.11 1.60 0.73
CA THR A 406 -7.08 1.86 1.81
C THR A 406 -6.93 3.28 2.36
N ILE A 407 -5.68 3.77 2.48
CA ILE A 407 -5.38 5.11 2.96
C ILE A 407 -4.20 5.73 2.21
N VAL A 408 -4.32 7.02 1.93
CA VAL A 408 -3.25 7.90 1.46
C VAL A 408 -2.91 8.87 2.58
N VAL A 409 -1.67 8.85 3.05
CA VAL A 409 -1.17 9.80 4.05
C VAL A 409 -0.35 10.87 3.34
N ALA A 410 -0.71 12.13 3.52
CA ALA A 410 -0.03 13.26 2.92
C ALA A 410 0.60 14.19 3.98
N PRO A 411 1.88 13.97 4.33
CA PRO A 411 2.66 14.94 5.10
C PRO A 411 2.91 16.19 4.27
N LEU A 412 2.67 17.37 4.85
CA LEU A 412 2.73 18.66 4.15
C LEU A 412 3.57 19.68 4.91
N LEU A 413 4.28 20.53 4.17
CA LEU A 413 4.87 21.79 4.63
C LEU A 413 4.02 22.93 4.07
N ASP A 414 2.77 23.02 4.51
CA ASP A 414 1.79 24.02 4.03
C ASP A 414 1.06 24.71 5.20
N GLY A 415 0.25 25.73 4.90
CA GLY A 415 -0.67 26.35 5.86
C GLY A 415 -1.76 25.40 6.40
N PRO A 416 -2.78 25.94 7.10
CA PRO A 416 -3.79 25.14 7.78
C PRO A 416 -4.61 24.27 6.83
N GLN A 417 -5.02 23.10 7.31
CA GLN A 417 -5.69 22.05 6.52
C GLN A 417 -7.21 22.25 6.48
N LEU A 418 -7.64 23.30 5.78
CA LEU A 418 -9.03 23.73 5.72
C LEU A 418 -9.78 23.11 4.54
N SER A 419 -11.08 22.87 4.72
CA SER A 419 -12.03 22.42 3.70
C SER A 419 -12.07 23.34 2.48
N SER A 420 -11.79 24.64 2.66
CA SER A 420 -11.73 25.65 1.60
C SER A 420 -10.40 25.68 0.83
N ARG A 421 -9.37 24.96 1.28
CA ARG A 421 -8.03 24.99 0.68
C ARG A 421 -7.77 23.81 -0.25
N TRP A 422 -6.74 23.95 -1.07
CA TRP A 422 -6.36 22.98 -2.10
C TRP A 422 -6.22 21.54 -1.55
N GLY A 423 -5.66 21.37 -0.36
CA GLY A 423 -5.48 20.04 0.26
C GLY A 423 -6.78 19.26 0.37
N ALA A 424 -7.87 19.91 0.79
CA ALA A 424 -9.19 19.29 0.87
C ALA A 424 -9.74 18.89 -0.51
N ARG A 425 -9.55 19.73 -1.52
CA ARG A 425 -9.99 19.48 -2.89
C ARG A 425 -9.38 18.19 -3.45
N TYR A 426 -8.06 18.05 -3.35
CA TYR A 426 -7.37 16.88 -3.91
C TYR A 426 -7.48 15.63 -3.03
N ALA A 427 -7.61 15.81 -1.71
CA ALA A 427 -8.02 14.71 -0.83
C ALA A 427 -9.39 14.16 -1.23
N GLY A 428 -10.35 15.03 -1.56
CA GLY A 428 -11.66 14.64 -2.09
C GLY A 428 -11.57 13.80 -3.36
N VAL A 429 -10.69 14.19 -4.29
CA VAL A 429 -10.48 13.45 -5.55
C VAL A 429 -10.11 11.98 -5.30
N LEU A 430 -9.14 11.71 -4.42
CA LEU A 430 -8.71 10.33 -4.11
C LEU A 430 -9.73 9.58 -3.22
N ALA A 431 -10.47 10.32 -2.40
CA ALA A 431 -11.54 9.74 -1.59
C ALA A 431 -12.77 9.34 -2.38
N ASP A 432 -13.03 10.02 -3.50
CA ASP A 432 -14.16 9.70 -4.37
C ASP A 432 -13.74 8.69 -5.46
N ASP A 433 -12.51 8.78 -5.98
CA ASP A 433 -11.89 7.80 -6.89
C ASP A 433 -10.38 7.70 -6.61
N PRO A 434 -9.87 6.61 -6.00
CA PRO A 434 -10.45 5.26 -6.04
C PRO A 434 -11.31 4.86 -4.83
N GLY A 435 -11.62 5.76 -3.91
CA GLY A 435 -12.27 5.38 -2.64
C GLY A 435 -11.26 5.17 -1.50
N SER A 436 -10.17 5.92 -1.49
CA SER A 436 -9.17 5.88 -0.41
C SER A 436 -9.56 6.82 0.74
N ALA A 437 -9.28 6.44 2.00
CA ALA A 437 -9.20 7.47 3.03
C ALA A 437 -7.99 8.38 2.76
N VAL A 438 -8.11 9.68 3.00
CA VAL A 438 -7.00 10.63 2.88
C VAL A 438 -6.82 11.36 4.20
N LEU A 439 -5.60 11.30 4.73
CA LEU A 439 -5.18 12.03 5.93
C LEU A 439 -4.05 12.99 5.57
N THR A 440 -4.32 14.29 5.64
CA THR A 440 -3.27 15.31 5.50
C THR A 440 -2.78 15.76 6.88
N LEU A 441 -1.50 16.09 6.98
CA LEU A 441 -0.91 16.62 8.21
C LEU A 441 0.15 17.68 7.88
N THR A 442 -0.05 18.89 8.37
CA THR A 442 0.96 19.96 8.37
C THR A 442 1.50 20.23 9.78
N SER A 443 2.61 20.93 9.85
CA SER A 443 3.15 21.42 11.12
C SER A 443 2.30 22.55 11.69
N PHE A 444 2.14 22.57 13.01
CA PHE A 444 1.46 23.66 13.70
C PHE A 444 2.17 25.00 13.47
N GLY A 445 3.51 24.98 13.38
CA GLY A 445 4.30 26.14 13.01
C GLY A 445 3.86 26.75 11.68
N MET A 446 3.74 25.95 10.61
CA MET A 446 3.30 26.46 9.30
C MET A 446 1.85 26.93 9.32
N ALA A 447 0.96 26.20 10.00
CA ALA A 447 -0.44 26.60 10.14
C ALA A 447 -0.56 28.01 10.79
N GLN A 448 0.24 28.30 11.81
CA GLN A 448 0.27 29.60 12.50
C GLN A 448 0.95 30.72 11.71
N ARG A 449 1.86 30.39 10.79
CA ARG A 449 2.48 31.35 9.87
C ARG A 449 1.51 31.83 8.79
N SER A 450 0.57 30.99 8.37
CA SER A 450 -0.43 31.34 7.37
C SER A 450 -1.39 32.41 7.89
N ARG A 451 -1.22 33.64 7.41
CA ARG A 451 -2.03 34.81 7.77
C ARG A 451 -2.42 35.57 6.50
N PRO A 452 -3.42 35.07 5.75
CA PRO A 452 -3.98 35.82 4.64
C PRO A 452 -4.49 37.19 5.12
N PRO A 453 -4.45 38.23 4.27
CA PRO A 453 -5.00 39.54 4.60
C PRO A 453 -6.43 39.43 5.16
N GLY A 454 -6.68 40.08 6.31
CA GLY A 454 -7.99 40.09 6.97
C GLY A 454 -8.39 38.82 7.71
N HIS A 455 -7.51 37.79 7.78
CA HIS A 455 -7.82 36.52 8.44
C HIS A 455 -6.86 36.24 9.60
N HIS A 456 -7.40 35.64 10.66
CA HIS A 456 -6.59 35.12 11.77
C HIS A 456 -5.97 33.76 11.42
N PRO A 457 -4.80 33.41 11.98
CA PRO A 457 -4.23 32.07 11.82
C PRO A 457 -5.18 30.99 12.32
N SER A 458 -5.31 29.90 11.56
CA SER A 458 -6.11 28.74 11.97
C SER A 458 -5.23 27.67 12.64
N PRO A 459 -5.69 27.04 13.73
CA PRO A 459 -4.98 25.94 14.39
C PRO A 459 -5.22 24.57 13.72
N VAL A 460 -5.92 24.52 12.57
CA VAL A 460 -6.22 23.27 11.86
C VAL A 460 -4.96 22.70 11.20
N VAL A 461 -4.42 21.64 11.80
CA VAL A 461 -3.15 21.01 11.38
C VAL A 461 -3.35 19.75 10.55
N ALA A 462 -4.52 19.13 10.62
CA ALA A 462 -4.82 17.91 9.88
C ALA A 462 -6.22 17.95 9.29
N LEU A 463 -6.41 17.19 8.22
CA LEU A 463 -7.69 16.97 7.60
C LEU A 463 -7.87 15.48 7.30
N TRP A 464 -9.07 14.99 7.55
CA TRP A 464 -9.49 13.65 7.17
C TRP A 464 -10.62 13.73 6.14
N LYS A 465 -10.50 12.97 5.04
CA LYS A 465 -11.57 12.76 4.08
C LYS A 465 -11.66 11.27 3.75
N GLY A 466 -12.79 10.65 4.09
CA GLY A 466 -13.10 9.28 3.73
C GLY A 466 -14.02 9.17 2.51
N PRO A 467 -14.16 7.97 1.91
CA PRO A 467 -15.11 7.72 0.84
C PRO A 467 -16.54 7.95 1.32
N GLY A 468 -17.31 8.78 0.60
CA GLY A 468 -18.68 9.13 0.99
C GLY A 468 -18.82 9.89 2.32
N GLN A 469 -17.71 10.29 2.95
CA GLN A 469 -17.69 11.07 4.20
C GLN A 469 -17.44 12.55 3.91
N ASP A 470 -17.94 13.42 4.77
CA ASP A 470 -17.59 14.84 4.74
C ASP A 470 -16.13 15.07 5.13
N VAL A 471 -15.59 16.21 4.69
CA VAL A 471 -14.28 16.67 5.11
C VAL A 471 -14.31 16.99 6.61
N ARG A 472 -13.35 16.44 7.36
CA ARG A 472 -13.15 16.76 8.76
C ARG A 472 -11.86 17.53 8.97
N GLU A 473 -12.00 18.79 9.37
CA GLU A 473 -10.90 19.62 9.86
C GLU A 473 -10.53 19.25 11.31
N ILE A 474 -9.24 19.11 11.59
CA ILE A 474 -8.73 18.65 12.88
C ILE A 474 -7.77 19.71 13.45
N PRO A 475 -8.23 20.53 14.42
CA PRO A 475 -7.40 21.53 15.07
C PRO A 475 -6.46 20.92 16.12
N LEU A 476 -5.34 21.59 16.35
CA LEU A 476 -4.53 21.39 17.55
C LEU A 476 -4.96 22.40 18.62
N ASP A 477 -5.40 21.90 19.78
CA ASP A 477 -5.80 22.75 20.89
C ASP A 477 -4.62 23.54 21.48
N ARG A 478 -4.94 24.66 22.14
CA ARG A 478 -3.95 25.38 22.96
C ARG A 478 -3.31 24.43 23.97
N ARG A 479 -1.98 24.42 24.02
CA ARG A 479 -1.12 23.58 24.89
C ARG A 479 -1.15 22.08 24.57
N ALA A 480 -1.85 21.64 23.53
CA ALA A 480 -1.71 20.28 23.02
C ALA A 480 -0.38 20.17 22.25
N HIS A 481 0.18 18.97 22.27
CA HIS A 481 1.44 18.61 21.61
C HIS A 481 1.23 17.55 20.53
N GLY A 482 0.10 16.86 20.53
CA GLY A 482 -0.28 15.91 19.49
C GLY A 482 -1.78 15.63 19.49
N ILE A 483 -2.23 14.84 18.53
CA ILE A 483 -3.64 14.44 18.38
C ILE A 483 -3.69 12.93 18.21
N LEU A 484 -4.42 12.24 19.07
CA LEU A 484 -4.74 10.82 18.90
C LEU A 484 -6.00 10.70 18.05
N LEU A 485 -5.82 10.28 16.80
CA LEU A 485 -6.89 9.99 15.85
C LEU A 485 -7.20 8.49 15.88
N SER A 486 -8.44 8.14 16.13
CA SER A 486 -8.93 6.77 16.16
C SER A 486 -9.89 6.55 14.99
N ALA A 487 -9.65 5.54 14.14
CA ALA A 487 -10.53 5.18 13.03
C ALA A 487 -10.91 3.70 13.11
N ASN A 488 -12.18 3.38 12.88
CA ASN A 488 -12.64 1.99 12.78
C ASN A 488 -12.29 1.42 11.41
N VAL A 489 -11.98 0.13 11.36
CA VAL A 489 -11.73 -0.59 10.11
C VAL A 489 -12.82 -1.64 9.93
N SER A 490 -13.50 -1.59 8.79
CA SER A 490 -14.54 -2.54 8.40
C SER A 490 -14.21 -3.19 7.04
N PRO A 491 -14.70 -4.42 6.79
CA PRO A 491 -14.62 -5.02 5.47
C PRO A 491 -15.35 -4.16 4.43
N ALA A 492 -14.68 -3.87 3.32
CA ALA A 492 -15.25 -3.12 2.20
C ALA A 492 -15.73 -4.06 1.09
N VAL A 493 -16.76 -3.63 0.36
CA VAL A 493 -17.27 -4.37 -0.80
C VAL A 493 -16.37 -4.10 -2.01
N SER A 494 -15.81 -5.16 -2.58
CA SER A 494 -15.04 -5.10 -3.83
C SER A 494 -15.97 -5.40 -5.01
N ARG A 495 -16.05 -4.48 -5.97
CA ARG A 495 -16.97 -4.57 -7.12
C ARG A 495 -16.21 -4.68 -8.44
N SER A 496 -16.78 -5.45 -9.37
CA SER A 496 -16.46 -5.37 -10.79
C SER A 496 -17.74 -5.07 -11.56
N PHE A 497 -17.64 -4.23 -12.59
CA PHE A 497 -18.77 -3.82 -13.43
C PHE A 497 -18.87 -4.70 -14.69
N ASP A 498 -18.65 -5.99 -14.50
CA ASP A 498 -18.70 -7.04 -15.53
C ASP A 498 -19.76 -8.12 -15.24
N GLY A 499 -20.55 -7.95 -14.17
CA GLY A 499 -21.60 -8.89 -13.78
C GLY A 499 -21.17 -9.96 -12.78
N ARG A 500 -19.90 -10.01 -12.33
CA ARG A 500 -19.51 -10.88 -11.23
C ARG A 500 -20.13 -10.44 -9.90
N ARG A 501 -20.32 -11.40 -8.98
CA ARG A 501 -20.84 -11.12 -7.64
C ARG A 501 -19.83 -10.28 -6.84
N PRO A 502 -20.27 -9.27 -6.05
CA PRO A 502 -19.37 -8.48 -5.22
C PRO A 502 -18.62 -9.32 -4.17
N GLY A 503 -17.35 -9.02 -3.97
CA GLY A 503 -16.50 -9.56 -2.89
C GLY A 503 -16.57 -8.71 -1.62
N HIS A 504 -16.02 -9.21 -0.52
CA HIS A 504 -15.86 -8.47 0.74
C HIS A 504 -14.40 -8.58 1.19
N ASP A 505 -13.52 -8.20 0.27
CA ASP A 505 -12.12 -8.59 0.27
C ASP A 505 -11.22 -7.37 0.57
N GLY A 506 -11.79 -6.16 0.48
CA GLY A 506 -11.13 -4.91 0.84
C GLY A 506 -11.40 -4.47 2.28
N SER A 507 -10.87 -3.32 2.64
CA SER A 507 -11.09 -2.66 3.94
C SER A 507 -11.41 -1.18 3.72
N GLU A 508 -12.20 -0.61 4.62
CA GLU A 508 -12.55 0.81 4.63
C GLU A 508 -12.46 1.38 6.05
N PHE A 509 -12.30 2.71 6.14
CA PHE A 509 -12.25 3.42 7.40
C PHE A 509 -13.56 4.15 7.71
N SER A 510 -14.03 4.04 8.94
CA SER A 510 -15.25 4.72 9.43
C SER A 510 -15.09 5.18 10.88
N GLY A 511 -16.08 5.92 11.41
CA GLY A 511 -16.16 6.24 12.84
C GLY A 511 -14.94 6.98 13.39
N VAL A 512 -14.37 7.89 12.61
CA VAL A 512 -13.15 8.61 13.00
C VAL A 512 -13.43 9.49 14.22
N THR A 513 -12.50 9.55 15.17
CA THR A 513 -12.55 10.43 16.34
C THR A 513 -11.17 10.99 16.63
N ALA A 514 -11.09 12.23 17.10
CA ALA A 514 -9.83 12.91 17.40
C ALA A 514 -9.81 13.33 18.88
N ARG A 515 -8.68 13.11 19.55
CA ARG A 515 -8.45 13.51 20.93
C ARG A 515 -7.14 14.27 21.07
N GLN A 516 -7.18 15.37 21.81
CA GLN A 516 -6.03 16.24 22.01
C GLN A 516 -5.10 15.67 23.07
N ILE A 517 -3.82 15.53 22.76
CA ILE A 517 -2.81 14.98 23.67
C ILE A 517 -1.93 16.11 24.18
N ARG A 518 -1.80 16.19 25.50
CA ARG A 518 -0.90 17.10 26.20
C ARG A 518 0.19 16.24 26.82
N ALA A 519 1.45 16.54 26.53
CA ALA A 519 2.58 15.81 27.07
C ALA A 519 2.52 15.76 28.60
N SER A 520 2.82 14.60 29.17
CA SER A 520 2.89 14.42 30.62
C SER A 520 3.91 15.38 31.25
N THR A 521 3.65 15.84 32.47
CA THR A 521 4.58 16.73 33.21
C THR A 521 5.80 15.99 33.74
N THR A 522 5.69 14.67 33.89
CA THR A 522 6.74 13.80 34.40
C THR A 522 7.43 13.14 33.21
N SER A 523 8.73 13.35 33.05
CA SER A 523 9.52 12.52 32.14
C SER A 523 9.56 11.10 32.68
N THR A 524 9.52 10.11 31.80
CA THR A 524 9.52 8.70 32.22
C THR A 524 10.89 8.29 32.79
N GLN A 525 11.99 9.05 32.59
CA GLN A 525 13.32 8.85 33.21
C GLN A 525 14.33 10.03 32.97
N PRO A 526 15.55 10.06 33.58
CA PRO A 526 16.53 11.14 33.44
C PRO A 526 17.24 11.16 32.07
N ALA A 527 17.86 12.31 31.75
CA ALA A 527 18.47 12.66 30.47
C ALA A 527 19.35 11.55 29.84
N HIS A 528 19.14 11.37 28.53
CA HIS A 528 19.70 10.36 27.63
C HIS A 528 21.16 9.93 27.88
N ALA A 529 21.36 8.62 28.02
CA ALA A 529 22.48 7.98 27.34
C ALA A 529 22.10 7.83 25.85
N PRO A 530 22.98 8.15 24.88
CA PRO A 530 22.70 7.86 23.48
C PRO A 530 22.41 6.37 23.35
N ALA A 531 21.25 6.03 22.80
CA ALA A 531 21.04 4.68 22.31
C ALA A 531 22.15 4.43 21.29
N GLY A 532 22.89 3.33 21.45
CA GLY A 532 23.85 2.91 20.43
C GLY A 532 23.13 2.79 19.07
N PRO A 533 23.86 2.90 17.95
CA PRO A 533 23.26 2.80 16.62
C PRO A 533 22.37 1.56 16.55
N ALA A 534 21.15 1.74 16.03
CA ALA A 534 20.23 0.63 15.86
C ALA A 534 20.93 -0.44 14.99
N PRO A 535 20.88 -1.73 15.37
CA PRO A 535 21.48 -2.76 14.55
C PRO A 535 20.84 -2.72 13.15
N PRO A 536 21.64 -2.84 12.07
CA PRO A 536 21.12 -2.76 10.72
C PRO A 536 20.00 -3.79 10.50
N PRO A 537 19.02 -3.48 9.63
CA PRO A 537 17.95 -4.42 9.34
C PRO A 537 18.54 -5.72 8.79
N MET A 538 18.10 -6.85 9.35
CA MET A 538 18.65 -8.18 9.00
C MET A 538 18.20 -8.66 7.61
N LEU A 539 17.07 -8.12 7.16
CA LEU A 539 16.47 -8.32 5.86
C LEU A 539 16.10 -6.95 5.32
N THR A 540 16.27 -6.76 4.02
CA THR A 540 15.71 -5.60 3.31
C THR A 540 14.17 -5.62 3.35
N ALA A 541 13.52 -4.50 3.00
CA ALA A 541 12.06 -4.45 2.91
C ALA A 541 11.49 -5.47 1.90
N ASP A 542 12.17 -5.65 0.76
CA ASP A 542 11.82 -6.64 -0.25
C ASP A 542 11.95 -8.07 0.32
N GLU A 543 13.03 -8.38 1.03
CA GLU A 543 13.22 -9.70 1.65
C GLU A 543 12.24 -9.99 2.77
N LEU A 544 11.88 -9.00 3.59
CA LEU A 544 10.82 -9.14 4.59
C LEU A 544 9.46 -9.38 3.91
N THR A 545 9.20 -8.72 2.78
CA THR A 545 8.00 -8.94 1.97
C THR A 545 7.94 -10.36 1.43
N ILE A 546 9.07 -10.88 0.92
CA ILE A 546 9.19 -12.26 0.43
C ILE A 546 8.98 -13.25 1.59
N LEU A 547 9.65 -13.04 2.73
CA LEU A 547 9.49 -13.87 3.92
C LEU A 547 8.03 -13.92 4.37
N THR A 548 7.36 -12.76 4.43
CA THR A 548 5.94 -12.65 4.79
C THR A 548 5.05 -13.39 3.80
N SER A 549 5.36 -13.31 2.51
CA SER A 549 4.60 -13.99 1.45
C SER A 549 4.69 -15.52 1.55
N TRP A 550 5.87 -16.05 1.86
CA TRP A 550 6.06 -17.48 2.11
C TRP A 550 5.40 -17.93 3.44
N ALA A 551 5.40 -17.09 4.46
CA ALA A 551 4.68 -17.35 5.70
C ALA A 551 3.16 -17.45 5.48
N GLU A 552 2.58 -16.55 4.66
CA GLU A 552 1.18 -16.63 4.26
C GLU A 552 0.86 -17.93 3.52
N ALA A 553 1.74 -18.35 2.62
CA ALA A 553 1.57 -19.60 1.87
C ALA A 553 1.67 -20.84 2.79
N LEU A 554 2.60 -20.85 3.74
CA LEU A 554 2.69 -21.91 4.76
C LEU A 554 1.42 -21.96 5.62
N ALA A 555 0.91 -20.81 6.07
CA ALA A 555 -0.34 -20.74 6.83
C ALA A 555 -1.55 -21.22 6.01
N GLU A 556 -1.60 -20.92 4.71
CA GLU A 556 -2.63 -21.45 3.80
C GLU A 556 -2.51 -22.97 3.61
N ALA A 557 -1.30 -23.49 3.39
CA ALA A 557 -1.05 -24.92 3.25
C ALA A 557 -1.44 -25.69 4.53
N LEU A 558 -1.01 -25.23 5.71
CA LEU A 558 -1.37 -25.83 6.99
C LEU A 558 -2.88 -25.86 7.24
N ALA A 559 -3.60 -24.86 6.72
CA ALA A 559 -5.05 -24.73 6.87
C ALA A 559 -5.85 -25.61 5.90
N PHE A 560 -5.40 -25.77 4.66
CA PHE A 560 -6.23 -26.32 3.58
C PHE A 560 -5.58 -27.45 2.78
N ALA A 561 -4.25 -27.50 2.72
CA ALA A 561 -3.51 -28.47 1.93
C ALA A 561 -2.20 -28.91 2.63
N PRO A 562 -2.25 -29.59 3.79
CA PRO A 562 -1.03 -29.92 4.55
C PRO A 562 -0.04 -30.80 3.76
N THR A 563 -0.54 -31.59 2.81
CA THR A 563 0.27 -32.41 1.90
C THR A 563 1.13 -31.60 0.94
N SER A 564 0.84 -30.31 0.74
CA SER A 564 1.59 -29.42 -0.15
C SER A 564 2.85 -28.81 0.49
N ILE A 565 3.07 -28.98 1.80
CA ILE A 565 4.17 -28.35 2.54
C ILE A 565 5.55 -28.70 1.96
N GLU A 566 5.76 -29.94 1.52
CA GLU A 566 7.04 -30.36 0.93
C GLU A 566 7.28 -29.69 -0.44
N ALA A 567 6.26 -29.65 -1.29
CA ALA A 567 6.35 -28.95 -2.58
C ALA A 567 6.54 -27.44 -2.40
N LEU A 568 5.89 -26.84 -1.40
CA LEU A 568 6.06 -25.44 -1.06
C LEU A 568 7.47 -25.15 -0.54
N THR A 569 8.04 -26.07 0.24
CA THR A 569 9.41 -25.98 0.73
C THR A 569 10.41 -26.01 -0.42
N ALA A 570 10.22 -26.91 -1.39
CA ALA A 570 11.06 -26.98 -2.58
C ALA A 570 10.99 -25.67 -3.41
N ASP A 571 9.80 -25.08 -3.53
CA ASP A 571 9.65 -23.80 -4.24
C ASP A 571 10.26 -22.60 -3.49
N ALA A 572 10.20 -22.61 -2.15
CA ALA A 572 10.72 -21.53 -1.31
C ALA A 572 12.25 -21.56 -1.23
N GLY A 573 12.84 -22.76 -1.25
CA GLY A 573 14.28 -22.98 -1.16
C GLY A 573 15.07 -22.45 -2.37
N PRO A 574 16.40 -22.31 -2.22
CA PRO A 574 17.27 -21.87 -3.32
C PRO A 574 17.31 -22.90 -4.46
N GLY A 575 17.52 -22.44 -5.70
CA GLY A 575 17.59 -23.30 -6.89
C GLY A 575 16.23 -23.81 -7.37
N ALA A 576 15.14 -23.21 -6.90
CA ALA A 576 13.81 -23.54 -7.38
C ALA A 576 13.66 -23.15 -8.85
N ARG A 577 13.39 -24.14 -9.72
CA ARG A 577 13.33 -24.01 -11.17
C ARG A 577 12.49 -22.82 -11.68
N TRP A 578 11.40 -22.50 -10.98
CA TRP A 578 10.52 -21.38 -11.36
C TRP A 578 11.24 -20.02 -11.28
N ARG A 579 12.25 -19.84 -10.40
CA ARG A 579 13.01 -18.59 -10.33
C ARG A 579 13.85 -18.37 -11.57
N ASP A 580 14.52 -19.41 -12.05
CA ASP A 580 15.28 -19.36 -13.31
C ASP A 580 14.37 -19.07 -14.50
N GLU A 581 13.23 -19.76 -14.58
CA GLU A 581 12.23 -19.57 -15.63
C GLU A 581 11.70 -18.13 -15.67
N LEU A 582 11.50 -17.51 -14.49
CA LEU A 582 11.01 -16.14 -14.37
C LEU A 582 12.12 -15.07 -14.26
N ARG A 583 13.40 -15.47 -14.34
CA ARG A 583 14.56 -14.57 -14.15
C ARG A 583 14.52 -13.80 -12.83
N VAL A 584 14.10 -14.50 -11.79
CA VAL A 584 13.99 -13.99 -10.42
C VAL A 584 15.27 -14.34 -9.66
N CYS A 585 15.86 -13.36 -8.97
CA CYS A 585 17.08 -13.58 -8.19
C CYS A 585 16.87 -14.62 -7.08
N GLU A 586 17.92 -15.38 -6.77
CA GLU A 586 17.94 -16.29 -5.62
C GLU A 586 17.72 -15.53 -4.29
N PRO A 587 17.14 -16.18 -3.26
CA PRO A 587 17.08 -15.61 -1.93
C PRO A 587 18.48 -15.48 -1.32
N SER A 588 18.71 -14.40 -0.57
CA SER A 588 19.95 -14.21 0.16
C SER A 588 20.13 -15.27 1.24
N LEU A 589 21.35 -15.44 1.74
CA LEU A 589 21.62 -16.39 2.82
C LEU A 589 20.80 -16.09 4.10
N PRO A 590 20.65 -14.83 4.57
CA PRO A 590 19.72 -14.50 5.65
C PRO A 590 18.26 -14.91 5.33
N LEU A 591 17.75 -14.59 4.14
CA LEU A 591 16.39 -14.94 3.76
C LEU A 591 16.17 -16.46 3.73
N CYS A 592 17.11 -17.22 3.16
CA CYS A 592 17.09 -18.70 3.17
C CYS A 592 17.00 -19.27 4.58
N ARG A 593 17.80 -18.76 5.52
CA ARG A 593 17.78 -19.21 6.93
C ARG A 593 16.43 -18.93 7.58
N ALA A 594 15.88 -17.73 7.38
CA ALA A 594 14.58 -17.36 7.91
C ALA A 594 13.45 -18.23 7.34
N ILE A 595 13.44 -18.48 6.02
CA ILE A 595 12.47 -19.37 5.36
C ILE A 595 12.56 -20.79 5.93
N ASN A 596 13.78 -21.34 6.03
CA ASN A 596 14.01 -22.68 6.57
C ASN A 596 13.49 -22.83 8.01
N ARG A 597 13.63 -21.79 8.84
CA ARG A 597 13.09 -21.80 10.20
C ARG A 597 11.56 -21.93 10.19
N MET A 598 10.86 -21.17 9.35
CA MET A 598 9.40 -21.24 9.24
C MET A 598 8.92 -22.60 8.72
N VAL A 599 9.61 -23.12 7.70
CA VAL A 599 9.35 -24.45 7.12
C VAL A 599 9.50 -25.54 8.18
N GLN A 600 10.54 -25.49 9.00
CA GLN A 600 10.76 -26.49 10.06
C GLN A 600 9.63 -26.50 11.09
N THR A 601 9.11 -25.32 11.45
CA THR A 601 7.92 -25.19 12.31
C THR A 601 6.70 -25.83 11.64
N ALA A 602 6.47 -25.54 10.36
CA ALA A 602 5.33 -26.11 9.61
C ALA A 602 5.43 -27.64 9.48
N ARG A 603 6.61 -28.20 9.16
CA ARG A 603 6.84 -29.65 9.08
C ARG A 603 6.57 -30.35 10.40
N THR A 604 7.10 -29.79 11.50
CA THR A 604 6.86 -30.33 12.84
C THR A 604 5.36 -30.34 13.18
N ALA A 605 4.64 -29.28 12.81
CA ALA A 605 3.19 -29.19 13.05
C ALA A 605 2.38 -30.23 12.25
N VAL A 606 2.78 -30.52 11.01
CA VAL A 606 2.15 -31.59 10.20
C VAL A 606 2.46 -32.98 10.76
N ALA A 607 3.67 -33.19 11.28
CA ALA A 607 4.10 -34.47 11.84
C ALA A 607 3.50 -34.76 13.24
N ALA A 608 3.15 -33.72 14.00
CA ALA A 608 2.59 -33.85 15.33
C ALA A 608 1.19 -34.50 15.30
N ARG A 609 1.03 -35.58 16.06
CA ARG A 609 -0.28 -36.24 16.24
C ARG A 609 -0.99 -35.57 17.41
N GLY A 610 -2.00 -34.72 17.16
CA GLY A 610 -2.73 -34.08 18.26
C GLY A 610 -3.70 -32.93 17.95
N GLY A 611 -3.89 -32.52 16.69
CA GLY A 611 -4.84 -31.44 16.34
C GLY A 611 -4.69 -30.97 14.89
N PRO A 612 -5.47 -29.96 14.45
CA PRO A 612 -5.30 -29.35 13.14
C PRO A 612 -3.89 -28.76 12.98
N PRO A 613 -3.17 -29.01 11.87
CA PRO A 613 -1.79 -28.56 11.69
C PRO A 613 -1.59 -27.03 11.86
N LEU A 614 -2.59 -26.24 11.46
CA LEU A 614 -2.58 -24.78 11.66
C LEU A 614 -2.48 -24.39 13.14
N ASP A 615 -3.28 -25.03 14.00
CA ASP A 615 -3.34 -24.72 15.44
C ASP A 615 -2.07 -25.18 16.14
N THR A 616 -1.55 -26.36 15.77
CA THR A 616 -0.27 -26.85 16.28
C THR A 616 0.90 -25.94 15.88
N ALA A 617 0.93 -25.45 14.64
CA ALA A 617 1.94 -24.51 14.20
C ALA A 617 1.83 -23.17 14.94
N LEU A 618 0.61 -22.70 15.21
CA LEU A 618 0.38 -21.47 15.94
C LEU A 618 0.93 -21.56 17.37
N LEU A 619 0.62 -22.64 18.10
CA LEU A 619 1.15 -22.91 19.44
C LEU A 619 2.69 -22.99 19.43
N ALA A 620 3.27 -23.67 18.43
CA ALA A 620 4.72 -23.75 18.29
C ALA A 620 5.37 -22.37 18.04
N ALA A 621 4.70 -21.51 17.27
CA ALA A 621 5.18 -20.16 16.97
C ALA A 621 5.00 -19.16 18.13
N GLU A 622 4.22 -19.50 19.16
CA GLU A 622 4.09 -18.70 20.39
C GLU A 622 5.26 -18.93 21.37
N ASN A 623 5.85 -20.13 21.36
CA ASN A 623 6.93 -20.50 22.27
C ASN A 623 8.26 -19.85 21.87
N SER A 624 8.83 -19.06 22.79
CA SER A 624 10.16 -18.47 22.64
C SER A 624 11.25 -19.41 23.16
N GLU A 625 12.25 -19.72 22.33
CA GLU A 625 13.41 -20.52 22.74
C GLU A 625 14.50 -19.61 23.34
N PRO A 626 15.03 -19.93 24.53
CA PRO A 626 16.17 -19.21 25.10
C PRO A 626 17.39 -19.28 24.16
N GLY A 627 18.08 -18.15 23.95
CA GLY A 627 19.31 -18.10 23.14
C GLY A 627 19.09 -18.07 21.62
N GLN A 628 17.85 -17.91 21.16
CA GLN A 628 17.54 -17.85 19.74
C GLN A 628 18.17 -16.63 19.04
N SER A 629 18.63 -16.83 17.81
CA SER A 629 19.16 -15.73 17.00
C SER A 629 18.08 -14.69 16.68
N ALA A 630 18.53 -13.45 16.50
CA ALA A 630 17.73 -12.32 16.05
C ALA A 630 16.89 -12.61 14.78
N LEU A 631 17.46 -13.35 13.83
CA LEU A 631 16.82 -13.71 12.56
C LEU A 631 15.71 -14.75 12.75
N ASP A 632 15.97 -15.75 13.60
CA ASP A 632 14.98 -16.80 13.87
C ASP A 632 13.80 -16.23 14.67
N GLY A 633 14.06 -15.25 15.55
CA GLY A 633 13.02 -14.49 16.24
C GLY A 633 12.10 -13.76 15.25
N LEU A 634 12.69 -13.06 14.28
CA LEU A 634 11.96 -12.41 13.19
C LEU A 634 11.14 -13.41 12.37
N ALA A 635 11.77 -14.51 11.92
CA ALA A 635 11.10 -15.55 11.13
C ALA A 635 9.88 -16.14 11.86
N ARG A 636 10.02 -16.44 13.16
CA ARG A 636 8.91 -16.90 13.99
C ARG A 636 7.82 -15.84 14.12
N ALA A 637 8.18 -14.57 14.35
CA ALA A 637 7.20 -13.50 14.48
C ALA A 637 6.38 -13.31 13.20
N VAL A 638 7.03 -13.37 12.04
CA VAL A 638 6.39 -13.32 10.72
C VAL A 638 5.46 -14.51 10.52
N LEU A 639 5.92 -15.74 10.77
CA LEU A 639 5.08 -16.94 10.68
C LEU A 639 3.87 -16.89 11.61
N ARG A 640 4.08 -16.56 12.89
CA ARG A 640 3.02 -16.40 13.89
C ARG A 640 1.94 -15.43 13.40
N SER A 641 2.35 -14.29 12.87
CA SER A 641 1.43 -13.30 12.32
C SER A 641 0.59 -13.87 11.17
N ALA A 642 1.22 -14.57 10.21
CA ALA A 642 0.51 -15.20 9.10
C ALA A 642 -0.51 -16.26 9.57
N LEU A 643 -0.12 -17.09 10.54
CA LEU A 643 -0.98 -18.13 11.15
C LEU A 643 -2.19 -17.49 11.87
N GLN A 644 -1.97 -16.46 12.69
CA GLN A 644 -3.02 -15.76 13.42
C GLN A 644 -4.04 -15.09 12.48
N GLN A 645 -3.55 -14.43 11.43
CA GLN A 645 -4.43 -13.85 10.41
C GLN A 645 -5.27 -14.91 9.71
N ARG A 646 -4.67 -16.06 9.36
CA ARG A 646 -5.38 -17.17 8.70
C ARG A 646 -6.46 -17.76 9.60
N HIS A 647 -6.12 -18.06 10.85
CA HIS A 647 -7.04 -18.57 11.86
C HIS A 647 -8.23 -17.61 12.10
N THR A 648 -7.94 -16.31 12.15
CA THR A 648 -8.94 -15.25 12.29
C THR A 648 -9.91 -15.20 11.10
N ARG A 649 -9.39 -15.23 9.87
CA ARG A 649 -10.21 -15.20 8.64
C ARG A 649 -11.13 -16.44 8.56
N GLN A 650 -10.64 -17.62 8.93
CA GLN A 650 -11.45 -18.85 8.98
C GLN A 650 -12.59 -18.72 9.99
N SER A 651 -12.31 -18.20 11.18
CA SER A 651 -13.30 -17.96 12.23
C SER A 651 -14.40 -16.98 11.77
N ALA A 652 -14.02 -15.90 11.08
CA ALA A 652 -14.97 -14.93 10.53
C ALA A 652 -15.87 -15.52 9.43
N LYS A 653 -15.31 -16.35 8.53
CA LYS A 653 -16.07 -17.05 7.48
C LYS A 653 -17.12 -18.00 8.07
N SER A 654 -16.75 -18.76 9.10
CA SER A 654 -17.67 -19.68 9.79
C SER A 654 -18.82 -18.94 10.49
N ARG A 655 -18.55 -17.79 11.11
CA ARG A 655 -19.61 -16.94 11.71
C ARG A 655 -20.57 -16.39 10.65
N ARG A 656 -20.06 -15.88 9.52
CA ARG A 656 -20.90 -15.37 8.41
C ARG A 656 -21.81 -16.42 7.80
N ARG A 657 -21.30 -17.65 7.62
CA ARG A 657 -22.12 -18.77 7.13
C ARG A 657 -23.29 -19.08 8.08
N ARG A 658 -23.03 -19.09 9.40
CA ARG A 658 -24.08 -19.33 10.42
C ARG A 658 -25.15 -18.25 10.45
N THR A 659 -24.79 -16.98 10.30
CA THR A 659 -25.77 -15.88 10.24
C THR A 659 -26.59 -15.89 8.95
N GLN A 660 -26.02 -16.30 7.81
CA GLN A 660 -26.76 -16.45 6.56
C GLN A 660 -27.74 -17.64 6.60
N THR A 661 -27.37 -18.76 7.21
CA THR A 661 -28.27 -19.92 7.35
C THR A 661 -29.38 -19.71 8.38
N GLY A 662 -29.16 -18.87 9.41
CA GLY A 662 -30.17 -18.55 10.43
C GLY A 662 -31.23 -17.52 10.01
N HIS A 663 -31.09 -16.89 8.84
CA HIS A 663 -32.14 -16.05 8.22
C HIS A 663 -32.90 -16.79 7.10
N ALA A 664 -32.47 -18.00 6.76
CA ALA A 664 -33.11 -18.86 5.75
C ALA A 664 -33.89 -20.03 6.40
N ALA A 665 -34.06 -20.03 7.73
CA ALA A 665 -34.77 -21.05 8.51
C ALA A 665 -36.01 -20.47 9.18
#